data_AF-A0A9W7XGW9-F1
#
_entry.id   AF-A0A9W7XGW9-F1
#
_cell.length_a   1.000
_cell.length_b   1.000
_cell.length_c   1.000
_cell.angle_alpha   90.00
_cell.angle_beta   90.00
_cell.angle_gamma   90.00
#
_symmetry.space_group_name_H-M   'P 1'
#
loop_
_entity.id
_entity.type
_entity.pdbx_description
1 polymer ?
#
loop_
_entity_poly.entity_id
_entity_poly.type
_entity_poly.pdbx_seq_one_letter_code
_entity_poly.pdbx_strand_id
1 'polypeptide(L)'
;MQIRHFHPRLGFEPGLNIDTACYLVYKTLSWPVFPMLTAMLALLTTTLCQALPLIALTAASLALVVYLYGSYLPTRPIDWSTQTVVLTGGSHGIGLSLLRLLATTEAAPRLAVIDINDLPDTAPSCARLYRCDLADASAVQDTVECIQRDLGPVTMLINNAGTVCPRLIADSSQQDIQRVMAVNALAPMQLTQLVLSDMLRQPHAHLVYVSSVLAFLGVPQVASYSASKAALAVFQESLRIELGQRMHGGHVKVTAVFPSMVESGMFAGVRMPRWISPRVLPEDVAEWVFWMLHYGRDGDVYLPLFTRLAPLYMLLPRSGGRAFIHWLAGSVDSMRGSSSVIDLTRSDSVVCVSSEPEPEPEPGPKRIKLDPDNHISIDIDIDSDIEGSLAQSVYAPTSAFTQVSAHPSSLMVVTEGRGIASEIAFCLLDLSTSRCILSQYADGPSYSRTIYTIVTNRPQTVLAPQAMVAGKSKAMLNLRRYLPWLTVSSLERRWFNDKDGMLLLRELALDEQLAALERSLYLKQYAYSALCALFHYVQKEMGLAFAKGSLHVECKQMQGSMLIDPRAWQDLSLVSDGCNDDSSGGQQWSLFRAINHTMTRMGRRMLRANILQPSTDLGTIYARQTAVSDILDNEESFFRLSAMLPSVPDIDAAITLLVRSPLSATTLRQTSSAITSVLTIKHILQMAGQLAASFDQVSSASLRSQLLIEIIRALTDNRVSDLLACIHEVVREDISLENKSAQMSRSRRCHAVKDGVDGFLDVSRAIFDKVTHEVVDLVEQYSSEAQIPIKAIYKPSTGYIMTARRDLFDEAGFGEFTNIAVKKNMVTFTTLELVKLNNRLASVVTEINLLTERAIENVRSVIRDNVVLLYRVSEAIGLLDMLLSFAQHCTMFECVAPAFSDCIRIVDGRHPVLEAIGKDAVVSNSVSSTADARFTLVSGPNMGGKSTYLRQIVYMVVMAQIGSYVPAKTASLKMFDKLFVRMNNSDSLASSESTFVREMHDLAFILQSYDQHSLVVIDELGRSTATDEGRAICRAVCEKFIGDAQQGATVFLTTHFLDLALVLGQSKHCARVTLSSSTSALAGGSGQEDEYENEMVLGKSSLSSSSSSRLHGRFKATIGAQLDPMYGIRLAESMGIPQSIICTARQVADEHI
;
A
#
# COMPACT_ATOMS: atom_id res chain seq x y z
N MET A 1 -54.28 -33.21 42.13
CA MET A 1 -55.23 -33.16 40.99
C MET A 1 -54.49 -32.59 39.77
N GLN A 2 -55.18 -32.31 38.66
CA GLN A 2 -54.63 -31.66 37.45
C GLN A 2 -53.76 -30.43 37.82
N ILE A 3 -52.70 -30.09 37.08
CA ILE A 3 -52.65 -29.95 35.61
C ILE A 3 -51.68 -30.93 34.93
N ARG A 4 -52.23 -31.81 34.09
CA ARG A 4 -51.58 -32.30 32.86
C ARG A 4 -52.29 -31.59 31.70
N HIS A 5 -51.57 -30.74 30.94
CA HIS A 5 -51.76 -30.48 29.50
C HIS A 5 -50.99 -29.21 29.07
N PHE A 6 -49.74 -29.41 28.63
CA PHE A 6 -49.18 -28.69 27.49
C PHE A 6 -48.60 -29.75 26.54
N HIS A 7 -48.66 -29.51 25.22
CA HIS A 7 -48.61 -30.55 24.18
C HIS A 7 -47.28 -30.52 23.37
N PRO A 8 -46.99 -31.44 22.45
CA PRO A 8 -46.04 -32.52 22.73
C PRO A 8 -44.72 -32.43 21.93
N ARG A 9 -44.28 -31.24 21.50
CA ARG A 9 -43.24 -31.13 20.44
C ARG A 9 -41.79 -31.19 20.90
N LEU A 10 -41.48 -30.84 22.15
CA LEU A 10 -40.12 -30.80 22.71
C LEU A 10 -40.10 -31.45 24.11
N GLY A 11 -40.26 -32.77 24.16
CA GLY A 11 -40.16 -33.54 25.41
C GLY A 11 -38.72 -33.62 25.91
N PHE A 12 -38.32 -32.67 26.75
CA PHE A 12 -37.03 -32.65 27.43
C PHE A 12 -37.20 -32.92 28.94
N GLU A 13 -36.89 -34.14 29.37
CA GLU A 13 -36.51 -34.38 30.76
C GLU A 13 -35.04 -33.93 30.99
N PRO A 14 -34.66 -33.54 32.21
CA PRO A 14 -33.32 -33.02 32.51
C PRO A 14 -32.26 -34.15 32.62
N GLY A 15 -32.03 -34.87 31.53
CA GLY A 15 -31.01 -35.91 31.41
C GLY A 15 -30.52 -36.05 29.96
N LEU A 16 -29.21 -35.82 29.73
CA LEU A 16 -28.62 -35.82 28.38
C LEU A 16 -28.33 -37.24 27.88
N ASN A 17 -29.39 -38.02 27.62
CA ASN A 17 -29.25 -39.38 27.09
C ASN A 17 -28.70 -39.39 25.66
N ILE A 18 -27.95 -40.43 25.33
CA ILE A 18 -27.37 -40.65 24.00
C ILE A 18 -28.48 -40.72 22.92
N ASP A 19 -29.63 -41.32 23.26
CA ASP A 19 -30.79 -41.40 22.36
C ASP A 19 -31.32 -40.04 21.90
N THR A 20 -31.26 -39.01 22.75
CA THR A 20 -31.63 -37.63 22.39
C THR A 20 -30.68 -37.02 21.35
N ALA A 21 -29.38 -37.32 21.46
CA ALA A 21 -28.40 -36.92 20.46
C ALA A 21 -28.59 -37.72 19.15
N CYS A 22 -28.82 -39.03 19.24
CA CYS A 22 -29.12 -39.88 18.09
C CYS A 22 -30.43 -39.47 17.39
N TYR A 23 -31.46 -39.05 18.12
CA TYR A 23 -32.71 -38.53 17.54
C TYR A 23 -32.51 -37.19 16.81
N LEU A 24 -31.71 -36.28 17.36
CA LEU A 24 -31.30 -35.05 16.68
C LEU A 24 -30.51 -35.33 15.39
N VAL A 25 -29.57 -36.27 15.43
CA VAL A 25 -28.78 -36.71 14.26
C VAL A 25 -29.66 -37.41 13.22
N TYR A 26 -30.58 -38.27 13.64
CA TYR A 26 -31.56 -38.92 12.75
C TYR A 26 -32.43 -37.88 12.03
N LYS A 27 -32.90 -36.85 12.75
CA LYS A 27 -33.79 -35.82 12.22
C LYS A 27 -33.08 -34.79 11.33
N THR A 28 -31.77 -34.60 11.47
CA THR A 28 -30.96 -33.81 10.51
C THR A 28 -30.58 -34.62 9.27
N LEU A 29 -30.27 -35.91 9.42
CA LEU A 29 -30.05 -36.83 8.29
C LEU A 29 -31.31 -36.99 7.42
N SER A 30 -32.51 -36.91 8.01
CA SER A 30 -33.78 -37.04 7.28
C SER A 30 -34.25 -35.77 6.53
N TRP A 31 -33.49 -34.67 6.57
CA TRP A 31 -33.84 -33.45 5.82
C TRP A 31 -33.24 -33.49 4.40
N PRO A 32 -34.02 -33.25 3.32
CA PRO A 32 -33.60 -33.56 1.94
C PRO A 32 -32.37 -32.78 1.44
N VAL A 33 -32.03 -31.65 2.07
CA VAL A 33 -30.81 -30.89 1.79
C VAL A 33 -29.55 -31.68 2.21
N PHE A 34 -29.62 -32.47 3.29
CA PHE A 34 -28.44 -33.18 3.81
C PHE A 34 -27.99 -34.32 2.89
N PRO A 35 -28.86 -35.24 2.41
CA PRO A 35 -28.51 -36.21 1.37
C PRO A 35 -27.92 -35.56 0.11
N MET A 36 -28.50 -34.44 -0.35
CA MET A 36 -28.02 -33.71 -1.52
C MET A 36 -26.60 -33.15 -1.30
N LEU A 37 -26.35 -32.54 -0.14
CA LEU A 37 -25.02 -32.02 0.22
C LEU A 37 -24.01 -33.16 0.35
N THR A 38 -24.38 -34.28 0.99
CA THR A 38 -23.50 -35.45 1.11
C THR A 38 -23.24 -36.15 -0.22
N ALA A 39 -24.19 -36.16 -1.16
CA ALA A 39 -24.00 -36.71 -2.50
C ALA A 39 -23.07 -35.81 -3.34
N MET A 40 -23.22 -34.49 -3.24
CA MET A 40 -22.34 -33.52 -3.89
C MET A 40 -20.91 -33.57 -3.32
N LEU A 41 -20.76 -33.77 -2.00
CA LEU A 41 -19.48 -34.04 -1.36
C LEU A 41 -18.92 -35.42 -1.70
N ALA A 42 -19.77 -36.45 -1.86
CA ALA A 42 -19.33 -37.78 -2.29
C ALA A 42 -18.74 -37.77 -3.72
N LEU A 43 -19.36 -37.02 -4.65
CA LEU A 43 -18.79 -36.76 -5.98
C LEU A 43 -17.45 -36.02 -5.95
N LEU A 44 -17.15 -35.27 -4.89
CA LEU A 44 -15.83 -34.67 -4.65
C LEU A 44 -14.84 -35.68 -4.07
N THR A 45 -15.28 -36.62 -3.22
CA THR A 45 -14.38 -37.63 -2.62
C THR A 45 -13.90 -38.70 -3.61
N THR A 46 -14.62 -38.98 -4.69
CA THR A 46 -14.20 -40.00 -5.69
C THR A 46 -12.96 -39.62 -6.49
N THR A 47 -12.42 -38.39 -6.35
CA THR A 47 -11.24 -37.92 -7.09
C THR A 47 -9.95 -37.77 -6.26
N LEU A 48 -9.99 -37.92 -4.92
CA LEU A 48 -8.81 -37.67 -4.07
C LEU A 48 -8.67 -38.67 -2.89
N CYS A 49 -7.77 -39.64 -3.04
CA CYS A 49 -7.41 -40.58 -1.98
C CYS A 49 -6.24 -40.08 -1.12
N GLN A 50 -6.52 -39.72 0.13
CA GLN A 50 -5.64 -39.89 1.31
C GLN A 50 -6.46 -39.69 2.59
N ALA A 51 -5.97 -40.12 3.76
CA ALA A 51 -6.79 -40.19 4.98
C ALA A 51 -6.91 -38.86 5.77
N LEU A 52 -5.96 -37.93 5.61
CA LEU A 52 -5.92 -36.65 6.34
C LEU A 52 -7.18 -35.76 6.17
N PRO A 53 -7.76 -35.61 4.97
CA PRO A 53 -9.01 -34.86 4.78
C PRO A 53 -10.18 -35.42 5.59
N LEU A 54 -10.21 -36.71 5.89
CA LEU A 54 -11.29 -37.33 6.67
C LEU A 54 -11.25 -36.90 8.15
N ILE A 55 -10.04 -36.79 8.71
CA ILE A 55 -9.82 -36.26 10.07
C ILE A 55 -10.15 -34.76 10.10
N ALA A 56 -9.74 -34.01 9.07
CA ALA A 56 -10.11 -32.60 8.94
C ALA A 56 -11.62 -32.38 8.81
N LEU A 57 -12.34 -33.21 8.02
CA LEU A 57 -13.80 -33.13 7.87
C LEU A 57 -14.55 -33.57 9.13
N THR A 58 -14.08 -34.59 9.85
CA THR A 58 -14.70 -35.00 11.11
C THR A 58 -14.47 -33.97 12.22
N ALA A 59 -13.28 -33.37 12.30
CA ALA A 59 -13.03 -32.22 13.17
C ALA A 59 -13.88 -30.99 12.78
N ALA A 60 -13.97 -30.67 11.48
CA ALA A 60 -14.76 -29.53 11.00
C ALA A 60 -16.28 -29.73 11.17
N SER A 61 -16.80 -30.95 10.98
CA SER A 61 -18.22 -31.26 11.21
C SER A 61 -18.55 -31.34 12.71
N LEU A 62 -17.64 -31.84 13.56
CA LEU A 62 -17.79 -31.75 15.01
C LEU A 62 -17.75 -30.28 15.47
N ALA A 63 -16.83 -29.47 14.97
CA ALA A 63 -16.78 -28.03 15.24
C ALA A 63 -18.04 -27.31 14.73
N LEU A 64 -18.60 -27.70 13.58
CA LEU A 64 -19.86 -27.18 13.08
C LEU A 64 -21.04 -27.59 13.98
N VAL A 65 -21.09 -28.82 14.49
CA VAL A 65 -22.11 -29.26 15.45
C VAL A 65 -21.98 -28.50 16.78
N VAL A 66 -20.76 -28.30 17.29
CA VAL A 66 -20.50 -27.50 18.50
C VAL A 66 -20.86 -26.03 18.27
N TYR A 67 -20.57 -25.46 17.09
CA TYR A 67 -20.98 -24.11 16.72
C TYR A 67 -22.50 -23.97 16.62
N LEU A 68 -23.19 -24.94 16.01
CA LEU A 68 -24.64 -24.93 15.85
C LEU A 68 -25.41 -25.15 17.17
N TYR A 69 -24.91 -26.04 18.05
CA TYR A 69 -25.66 -26.53 19.22
C TYR A 69 -25.03 -26.27 20.59
N GLY A 70 -23.72 -26.01 20.70
CA GLY A 70 -23.02 -25.84 21.99
C GLY A 70 -23.54 -24.67 22.83
N SER A 71 -24.21 -23.71 22.19
CA SER A 71 -24.92 -22.60 22.84
C SER A 71 -26.09 -23.04 23.75
N TYR A 72 -26.62 -24.25 23.59
CA TYR A 72 -27.94 -24.65 24.12
C TYR A 72 -27.92 -25.71 25.24
N LEU A 73 -26.77 -25.97 25.85
CA LEU A 73 -26.73 -26.78 27.09
C LEU A 73 -27.49 -26.07 28.22
N PRO A 74 -28.27 -26.77 29.08
CA PRO A 74 -29.09 -26.12 30.10
C PRO A 74 -28.26 -25.46 31.21
N THR A 75 -28.76 -24.34 31.74
CA THR A 75 -28.25 -23.65 32.95
C THR A 75 -29.29 -23.69 34.07
N ARG A 76 -29.00 -23.10 35.24
CA ARG A 76 -30.03 -22.91 36.28
C ARG A 76 -31.03 -21.83 35.84
N PRO A 77 -32.32 -21.96 36.17
CA PRO A 77 -33.32 -20.94 35.88
C PRO A 77 -33.15 -19.69 36.76
N ILE A 78 -33.60 -18.54 36.25
CA ILE A 78 -33.70 -17.25 36.96
C ILE A 78 -35.02 -17.16 37.73
N ASP A 79 -34.96 -16.54 38.92
CA ASP A 79 -36.13 -16.15 39.71
C ASP A 79 -36.79 -14.91 39.09
N TRP A 80 -38.05 -15.06 38.68
CA TRP A 80 -38.87 -14.01 38.06
C TRP A 80 -39.45 -13.00 39.05
N SER A 81 -39.54 -13.32 40.34
CA SER A 81 -40.21 -12.48 41.36
C SER A 81 -39.54 -11.11 41.56
N THR A 82 -38.25 -11.03 41.24
CA THR A 82 -37.41 -9.82 41.38
C THR A 82 -37.28 -9.01 40.09
N GLN A 83 -37.90 -9.46 38.98
CA GLN A 83 -37.67 -8.91 37.65
C GLN A 83 -38.67 -7.83 37.24
N THR A 84 -38.16 -6.78 36.60
CA THR A 84 -38.94 -5.72 35.94
C THR A 84 -38.61 -5.76 34.45
N VAL A 85 -39.58 -6.22 33.66
CA VAL A 85 -39.42 -6.48 32.22
C VAL A 85 -40.15 -5.40 31.41
N VAL A 86 -39.40 -4.70 30.57
CA VAL A 86 -39.92 -3.73 29.59
C VAL A 86 -39.93 -4.38 28.21
N LEU A 87 -41.11 -4.46 27.59
CA LEU A 87 -41.31 -5.03 26.25
C LEU A 87 -41.83 -3.97 25.29
N THR A 88 -41.13 -3.76 24.17
CA THR A 88 -41.62 -2.85 23.12
C THR A 88 -42.44 -3.60 22.06
N GLY A 89 -43.59 -3.04 21.64
CA GLY A 89 -44.46 -3.63 20.62
C GLY A 89 -45.23 -4.88 21.09
N GLY A 90 -45.89 -4.79 22.26
CA GLY A 90 -46.58 -5.91 22.89
C GLY A 90 -48.03 -6.18 22.41
N SER A 91 -48.63 -5.29 21.61
CA SER A 91 -50.04 -5.43 21.18
C SER A 91 -50.29 -6.62 20.24
N HIS A 92 -49.31 -7.01 19.42
CA HIS A 92 -49.46 -8.01 18.36
C HIS A 92 -48.19 -8.85 18.15
N GLY A 93 -48.33 -9.97 17.42
CA GLY A 93 -47.19 -10.78 16.96
C GLY A 93 -46.33 -11.35 18.09
N ILE A 94 -45.01 -11.32 17.91
CA ILE A 94 -44.03 -11.91 18.84
C ILE A 94 -44.20 -11.32 20.25
N GLY A 95 -44.43 -10.01 20.34
CA GLY A 95 -44.62 -9.31 21.61
C GLY A 95 -45.81 -9.85 22.40
N LEU A 96 -46.97 -10.04 21.76
CA LEU A 96 -48.16 -10.58 22.42
C LEU A 96 -47.96 -12.04 22.86
N SER A 97 -47.33 -12.88 22.02
CA SER A 97 -47.01 -14.27 22.38
C SER A 97 -46.04 -14.34 23.57
N LEU A 98 -45.00 -13.49 23.58
CA LEU A 98 -44.01 -13.42 24.66
C LEU A 98 -44.62 -12.88 25.96
N LEU A 99 -45.53 -11.90 25.87
CA LEU A 99 -46.27 -11.35 27.01
C LEU A 99 -47.09 -12.44 27.72
N ARG A 100 -47.75 -13.32 26.95
CA ARG A 100 -48.48 -14.48 27.50
C ARG A 100 -47.54 -15.49 28.17
N LEU A 101 -46.39 -15.81 27.56
CA LEU A 101 -45.41 -16.74 28.16
C LEU A 101 -44.84 -16.20 29.48
N LEU A 102 -44.44 -14.93 29.53
CA LEU A 102 -43.95 -14.29 30.77
C LEU A 102 -44.98 -14.33 31.90
N ALA A 103 -46.27 -14.18 31.58
CA ALA A 103 -47.36 -14.27 32.56
C ALA A 103 -47.70 -15.70 33.03
N THR A 104 -47.16 -16.74 32.40
CA THR A 104 -47.29 -18.15 32.86
C THR A 104 -46.20 -18.58 33.85
N THR A 105 -45.29 -17.69 34.22
CA THR A 105 -44.23 -17.96 35.20
C THR A 105 -44.77 -18.03 36.63
N GLU A 106 -44.23 -18.93 37.45
CA GLU A 106 -44.74 -19.23 38.81
C GLU A 106 -44.78 -18.03 39.77
N ALA A 107 -44.03 -16.96 39.46
CA ALA A 107 -43.91 -15.77 40.31
C ALA A 107 -44.25 -14.43 39.60
N ALA A 108 -44.75 -14.46 38.36
CA ALA A 108 -45.26 -13.32 37.57
C ALA A 108 -44.46 -11.99 37.68
N PRO A 109 -43.47 -11.72 36.79
CA PRO A 109 -42.63 -10.53 36.86
C PRO A 109 -43.41 -9.23 36.62
N ARG A 110 -42.82 -8.08 36.96
CA ARG A 110 -43.42 -6.76 36.71
C ARG A 110 -43.32 -6.44 35.22
N LEU A 111 -44.45 -6.47 34.51
CA LEU A 111 -44.50 -6.30 33.05
C LEU A 111 -44.91 -4.88 32.66
N ALA A 112 -44.01 -4.14 32.01
CA ALA A 112 -44.31 -2.93 31.27
C ALA A 112 -44.33 -3.21 29.77
N VAL A 113 -45.37 -2.75 29.08
CA VAL A 113 -45.45 -2.77 27.61
C VAL A 113 -45.39 -1.34 27.09
N ILE A 114 -44.46 -1.06 26.18
CA ILE A 114 -44.41 0.20 25.44
C ILE A 114 -44.90 -0.08 24.02
N ASP A 115 -46.04 0.51 23.65
CA ASP A 115 -46.64 0.38 22.31
C ASP A 115 -47.46 1.64 22.00
N ILE A 116 -47.71 1.91 20.73
CA ILE A 116 -48.73 2.89 20.30
C ILE A 116 -50.12 2.21 20.24
N ASN A 117 -50.11 0.89 20.01
CA ASN A 117 -51.22 -0.05 20.12
C ASN A 117 -51.84 -0.09 21.52
N ASP A 118 -53.17 -0.20 21.63
CA ASP A 118 -53.77 -0.79 22.83
C ASP A 118 -53.50 -2.30 22.90
N LEU A 119 -53.46 -2.84 24.12
CA LEU A 119 -53.39 -4.28 24.34
C LEU A 119 -54.75 -4.92 24.04
N PRO A 120 -54.80 -6.04 23.31
CA PRO A 120 -56.05 -6.77 23.08
C PRO A 120 -56.53 -7.47 24.35
N ASP A 121 -57.84 -7.78 24.44
CA ASP A 121 -58.48 -8.49 25.58
C ASP A 121 -57.87 -9.85 25.95
N THR A 122 -56.95 -10.37 25.11
CA THR A 122 -56.22 -11.63 25.30
C THR A 122 -54.79 -11.43 25.84
N ALA A 123 -54.47 -10.23 26.30
CA ALA A 123 -53.27 -9.91 27.06
C ALA A 123 -53.48 -10.21 28.56
N PRO A 124 -52.44 -10.63 29.29
CA PRO A 124 -52.53 -10.93 30.72
C PRO A 124 -52.69 -9.65 31.55
N SER A 125 -53.57 -9.68 32.55
CA SER A 125 -53.90 -8.51 33.40
C SER A 125 -52.78 -8.01 34.31
N CYS A 126 -51.63 -8.71 34.37
CA CYS A 126 -50.42 -8.24 35.04
C CYS A 126 -49.53 -7.34 34.16
N ALA A 127 -49.88 -7.17 32.88
CA ALA A 127 -49.16 -6.28 31.96
C ALA A 127 -49.72 -4.86 32.00
N ARG A 128 -48.86 -3.87 32.32
CA ARG A 128 -49.21 -2.46 32.28
C ARG A 128 -48.75 -1.81 30.98
N LEU A 129 -49.69 -1.30 30.21
CA LEU A 129 -49.43 -0.55 28.97
C LEU A 129 -49.02 0.90 29.28
N TYR A 130 -47.99 1.36 28.60
CA TYR A 130 -47.54 2.75 28.50
C TYR A 130 -47.62 3.15 27.02
N ARG A 131 -48.56 4.03 26.67
CA ARG A 131 -48.75 4.47 25.28
C ARG A 131 -47.67 5.46 24.87
N CYS A 132 -46.80 5.08 23.92
CA CYS A 132 -45.72 5.92 23.41
C CYS A 132 -45.47 5.62 21.93
N ASP A 133 -45.23 6.66 21.12
CA ASP A 133 -44.64 6.47 19.79
C ASP A 133 -43.11 6.41 19.93
N LEU A 134 -42.52 5.27 19.59
CA LEU A 134 -41.06 5.08 19.63
C LEU A 134 -40.31 5.91 18.57
N ALA A 135 -41.01 6.61 17.68
CA ALA A 135 -40.39 7.58 16.78
C ALA A 135 -40.00 8.91 17.47
N ASP A 136 -40.54 9.20 18.67
CA ASP A 136 -40.28 10.43 19.42
C ASP A 136 -39.35 10.16 20.61
N ALA A 137 -38.12 10.68 20.54
CA ALA A 137 -37.10 10.51 21.57
C ALA A 137 -37.47 11.13 22.93
N SER A 138 -38.29 12.19 22.93
CA SER A 138 -38.72 12.86 24.17
C SER A 138 -39.77 12.03 24.92
N ALA A 139 -40.80 11.58 24.20
CA ALA A 139 -41.82 10.68 24.74
C ALA A 139 -41.22 9.34 25.23
N VAL A 140 -40.17 8.84 24.57
CA VAL A 140 -39.42 7.66 25.01
C VAL A 140 -38.74 7.89 26.37
N GLN A 141 -38.11 9.04 26.60
CA GLN A 141 -37.51 9.35 27.90
C GLN A 141 -38.56 9.46 29.00
N ASP A 142 -39.59 10.28 28.80
CA ASP A 142 -40.70 10.47 29.76
C ASP A 142 -41.36 9.13 30.14
N THR A 143 -41.50 8.22 29.16
CA THR A 143 -42.05 6.88 29.35
C THR A 143 -41.15 6.00 30.21
N VAL A 144 -39.82 6.02 30.00
CA VAL A 144 -38.88 5.25 30.84
C VAL A 144 -38.85 5.78 32.27
N GLU A 145 -38.83 7.10 32.47
CA GLU A 145 -38.88 7.71 33.81
C GLU A 145 -40.19 7.35 34.54
N CYS A 146 -41.33 7.35 33.83
CA CYS A 146 -42.60 6.87 34.37
C CYS A 146 -42.57 5.37 34.74
N ILE A 147 -41.99 4.51 33.90
CA ILE A 147 -41.85 3.07 34.18
C ILE A 147 -40.98 2.84 35.41
N GLN A 148 -39.83 3.52 35.51
CA GLN A 148 -38.92 3.39 36.65
C GLN A 148 -39.56 3.85 37.96
N ARG A 149 -40.34 4.94 37.94
CA ARG A 149 -41.09 5.42 39.11
C ARG A 149 -42.19 4.45 39.52
N ASP A 150 -42.92 3.89 38.56
CA ASP A 150 -44.16 3.14 38.82
C ASP A 150 -43.96 1.63 39.05
N LEU A 151 -42.86 1.03 38.56
CA LEU A 151 -42.53 -0.40 38.73
C LEU A 151 -41.16 -0.65 39.39
N GLY A 152 -40.29 0.37 39.47
CA GLY A 152 -38.91 0.24 39.91
C GLY A 152 -37.91 0.07 38.76
N PRO A 153 -36.59 0.00 39.07
CA PRO A 153 -35.53 -0.09 38.07
C PRO A 153 -35.64 -1.34 37.19
N VAL A 154 -35.44 -1.14 35.89
CA VAL A 154 -35.63 -2.12 34.81
C VAL A 154 -34.50 -3.15 34.82
N THR A 155 -34.84 -4.43 35.05
CA THR A 155 -33.87 -5.53 35.00
C THR A 155 -33.77 -6.15 33.60
N MET A 156 -34.83 -6.12 32.81
CA MET A 156 -34.85 -6.70 31.46
C MET A 156 -35.51 -5.76 30.45
N LEU A 157 -34.85 -5.53 29.32
CA LEU A 157 -35.37 -4.72 28.21
C LEU A 157 -35.41 -5.56 26.92
N ILE A 158 -36.61 -5.68 26.34
CA ILE A 158 -36.89 -6.49 25.16
C ILE A 158 -37.31 -5.56 24.02
N ASN A 159 -36.32 -5.19 23.20
CA ASN A 159 -36.46 -4.37 22.01
C ASN A 159 -37.04 -5.20 20.86
N ASN A 160 -38.36 -5.38 20.87
CA ASN A 160 -39.13 -6.18 19.92
C ASN A 160 -39.88 -5.35 18.86
N ALA A 161 -40.19 -4.09 19.12
CA ALA A 161 -40.91 -3.23 18.18
C ALA A 161 -40.22 -3.12 16.81
N GLY A 162 -41.04 -2.96 15.76
CA GLY A 162 -40.53 -2.81 14.40
C GLY A 162 -41.61 -2.37 13.41
N THR A 163 -41.17 -1.63 12.39
CA THR A 163 -41.97 -1.12 11.26
C THR A 163 -41.25 -1.32 9.94
N VAL A 164 -41.99 -1.38 8.83
CA VAL A 164 -41.45 -1.49 7.46
C VAL A 164 -42.34 -0.73 6.49
N CYS A 165 -41.74 -0.12 5.47
CA CYS A 165 -42.44 0.40 4.30
C CYS A 165 -42.05 -0.46 3.08
N PRO A 166 -42.89 -1.40 2.62
CA PRO A 166 -42.57 -2.32 1.53
C PRO A 166 -42.75 -1.67 0.14
N ARG A 167 -41.85 -0.75 -0.22
CA ARG A 167 -41.85 0.00 -1.50
C ARG A 167 -40.45 0.08 -2.09
N LEU A 168 -40.33 0.37 -3.39
CA LEU A 168 -39.03 0.76 -3.96
C LEU A 168 -38.51 2.01 -3.24
N ILE A 169 -37.18 2.16 -3.17
CA ILE A 169 -36.58 3.30 -2.48
C ILE A 169 -36.90 4.65 -3.16
N ALA A 170 -37.18 4.63 -4.47
CA ALA A 170 -37.68 5.78 -5.23
C ALA A 170 -39.16 6.13 -4.93
N ASP A 171 -39.97 5.14 -4.51
CA ASP A 171 -41.39 5.31 -4.16
C ASP A 171 -41.59 5.51 -2.64
N SER A 172 -40.50 5.67 -1.88
CA SER A 172 -40.50 5.79 -0.42
C SER A 172 -40.32 7.24 0.00
N SER A 173 -41.18 7.77 0.87
CA SER A 173 -41.01 9.14 1.36
C SER A 173 -39.84 9.22 2.36
N GLN A 174 -39.24 10.41 2.49
CA GLN A 174 -38.21 10.66 3.50
C GLN A 174 -38.72 10.40 4.93
N GLN A 175 -40.00 10.70 5.18
CA GLN A 175 -40.67 10.43 6.46
C GLN A 175 -40.84 8.92 6.73
N ASP A 176 -41.20 8.12 5.72
CA ASP A 176 -41.25 6.65 5.84
C ASP A 176 -39.87 6.08 6.23
N ILE A 177 -38.81 6.57 5.58
CA ILE A 177 -37.43 6.12 5.82
C ILE A 177 -36.95 6.54 7.22
N GLN A 178 -37.21 7.79 7.62
CA GLN A 178 -36.89 8.31 8.96
C GLN A 178 -37.63 7.52 10.05
N ARG A 179 -38.94 7.26 9.89
CA ARG A 179 -39.73 6.52 10.88
C ARG A 179 -39.26 5.07 11.03
N VAL A 180 -38.91 4.39 9.93
CA VAL A 180 -38.33 3.04 9.97
C VAL A 180 -36.99 3.03 10.72
N MET A 181 -36.10 4.00 10.48
CA MET A 181 -34.82 4.10 11.19
C MET A 181 -35.00 4.48 12.68
N ALA A 182 -35.93 5.39 12.98
CA ALA A 182 -36.21 5.81 14.35
C ALA A 182 -36.71 4.63 15.20
N VAL A 183 -37.79 3.96 14.79
CA VAL A 183 -38.41 2.88 15.56
C VAL A 183 -37.54 1.62 15.62
N ASN A 184 -36.86 1.25 14.52
CA ASN A 184 -36.16 -0.03 14.44
C ASN A 184 -34.71 0.00 14.94
N ALA A 185 -34.08 1.16 15.01
CA ALA A 185 -32.66 1.30 15.35
C ALA A 185 -32.40 2.35 16.45
N LEU A 186 -32.86 3.60 16.28
CA LEU A 186 -32.55 4.67 17.24
C LEU A 186 -33.26 4.46 18.59
N ALA A 187 -34.55 4.11 18.60
CA ALA A 187 -35.29 3.89 19.84
C ALA A 187 -34.72 2.72 20.69
N PRO A 188 -34.36 1.55 20.13
CA PRO A 188 -33.59 0.54 20.86
C PRO A 188 -32.26 1.04 21.45
N MET A 189 -31.53 1.92 20.75
CA MET A 189 -30.30 2.51 21.26
C MET A 189 -30.58 3.46 22.43
N GLN A 190 -31.57 4.35 22.30
CA GLN A 190 -31.97 5.32 23.32
C GLN A 190 -32.54 4.65 24.57
N LEU A 191 -33.48 3.70 24.42
CA LEU A 191 -34.01 2.90 25.52
C LEU A 191 -32.89 2.21 26.29
N THR A 192 -31.92 1.62 25.58
CA THR A 192 -30.75 0.98 26.19
C THR A 192 -29.89 2.00 26.94
N GLN A 193 -29.58 3.16 26.34
CA GLN A 193 -28.79 4.21 26.98
C GLN A 193 -29.41 4.69 28.30
N LEU A 194 -30.74 4.82 28.35
CA LEU A 194 -31.48 5.21 29.55
C LEU A 194 -31.39 4.14 30.66
N VAL A 195 -31.72 2.88 30.36
CA VAL A 195 -31.79 1.82 31.40
C VAL A 195 -30.43 1.22 31.81
N LEU A 196 -29.40 1.31 30.96
CA LEU A 196 -28.14 0.59 31.16
C LEU A 196 -27.43 0.97 32.46
N SER A 197 -27.55 2.23 32.90
CA SER A 197 -26.91 2.71 34.13
C SER A 197 -27.44 2.05 35.41
N ASP A 198 -28.71 1.59 35.39
CA ASP A 198 -29.32 0.81 36.47
C ASP A 198 -29.14 -0.69 36.27
N MET A 199 -29.24 -1.19 35.04
CA MET A 199 -28.97 -2.60 34.72
C MET A 199 -27.56 -3.03 35.12
N LEU A 200 -26.56 -2.15 35.00
CA LEU A 200 -25.20 -2.40 35.50
C LEU A 200 -25.13 -2.60 37.02
N ARG A 201 -26.07 -2.04 37.80
CA ARG A 201 -26.15 -2.16 39.27
C ARG A 201 -26.91 -3.42 39.72
N GLN A 202 -27.65 -4.08 38.83
CA GLN A 202 -28.55 -5.19 39.16
C GLN A 202 -27.98 -6.55 38.69
N PRO A 203 -28.02 -7.60 39.53
CA PRO A 203 -27.68 -8.95 39.09
C PRO A 203 -28.74 -9.48 38.10
N HIS A 204 -28.32 -10.34 37.17
CA HIS A 204 -29.19 -11.00 36.17
C HIS A 204 -29.88 -10.07 35.15
N ALA A 205 -29.38 -8.85 34.94
CA ALA A 205 -29.97 -7.94 33.97
C ALA A 205 -29.80 -8.42 32.50
N HIS A 206 -30.81 -8.23 31.64
CA HIS A 206 -30.84 -8.82 30.29
C HIS A 206 -31.39 -7.87 29.20
N LEU A 207 -30.57 -7.57 28.19
CA LEU A 207 -30.95 -6.87 26.97
C LEU A 207 -31.27 -7.87 25.85
N VAL A 208 -32.43 -7.74 25.21
CA VAL A 208 -32.84 -8.55 24.04
C VAL A 208 -33.19 -7.64 22.86
N TYR A 209 -32.68 -7.98 21.67
CA TYR A 209 -32.96 -7.24 20.44
C TYR A 209 -33.54 -8.15 19.35
N VAL A 210 -34.73 -7.84 18.86
CA VAL A 210 -35.36 -8.55 17.73
C VAL A 210 -34.93 -7.88 16.42
N SER A 211 -33.90 -8.45 15.80
CA SER A 211 -33.42 -8.08 14.48
C SER A 211 -34.15 -8.91 13.40
N SER A 212 -33.48 -9.26 12.30
CA SER A 212 -33.98 -10.16 11.26
C SER A 212 -32.82 -10.74 10.46
N VAL A 213 -33.01 -11.91 9.84
CA VAL A 213 -32.05 -12.46 8.86
C VAL A 213 -31.77 -11.48 7.70
N LEU A 214 -32.69 -10.55 7.42
CA LEU A 214 -32.52 -9.45 6.47
C LEU A 214 -31.47 -8.38 6.86
N ALA A 215 -30.86 -8.49 8.05
CA ALA A 215 -29.64 -7.76 8.42
C ALA A 215 -28.41 -8.24 7.61
N PHE A 216 -28.37 -9.53 7.25
CA PHE A 216 -27.27 -10.14 6.49
C PHE A 216 -27.57 -10.27 4.99
N LEU A 217 -28.85 -10.20 4.61
CA LEU A 217 -29.33 -10.43 3.25
C LEU A 217 -30.17 -9.23 2.78
N GLY A 218 -29.61 -8.44 1.86
CA GLY A 218 -30.31 -7.30 1.24
C GLY A 218 -31.39 -7.78 0.26
N VAL A 219 -32.58 -7.18 0.35
CA VAL A 219 -33.77 -7.56 -0.42
C VAL A 219 -34.42 -6.33 -1.04
N PRO A 220 -34.86 -6.36 -2.32
CA PRO A 220 -35.60 -5.27 -2.94
C PRO A 220 -36.89 -4.92 -2.18
N GLN A 221 -37.39 -3.71 -2.36
CA GLN A 221 -38.62 -3.20 -1.71
C GLN A 221 -38.57 -3.07 -0.17
N VAL A 222 -37.49 -3.48 0.52
CA VAL A 222 -37.34 -3.37 1.99
C VAL A 222 -35.97 -2.81 2.43
N ALA A 223 -35.35 -2.00 1.57
CA ALA A 223 -33.97 -1.52 1.75
C ALA A 223 -33.75 -0.76 3.08
N SER A 224 -34.65 0.15 3.46
CA SER A 224 -34.61 0.87 4.74
C SER A 224 -34.77 -0.06 5.95
N TYR A 225 -35.62 -1.08 5.84
CA TYR A 225 -35.78 -2.09 6.88
C TYR A 225 -34.51 -2.94 7.07
N SER A 226 -33.95 -3.48 5.98
CA SER A 226 -32.66 -4.20 6.02
C SER A 226 -31.55 -3.34 6.64
N ALA A 227 -31.44 -2.06 6.25
CA ALA A 227 -30.47 -1.13 6.84
C ALA A 227 -30.70 -0.94 8.34
N SER A 228 -31.94 -0.73 8.77
CA SER A 228 -32.29 -0.54 10.19
C SER A 228 -31.97 -1.77 11.05
N LYS A 229 -32.28 -2.97 10.56
CA LYS A 229 -32.01 -4.23 11.28
C LYS A 229 -30.53 -4.62 11.24
N ALA A 230 -29.79 -4.22 10.20
CA ALA A 230 -28.32 -4.32 10.16
C ALA A 230 -27.65 -3.37 11.16
N ALA A 231 -28.11 -2.12 11.28
CA ALA A 231 -27.62 -1.17 12.29
C ALA A 231 -27.84 -1.70 13.71
N LEU A 232 -29.05 -2.22 13.99
CA LEU A 232 -29.36 -2.87 15.26
C LEU A 232 -28.47 -4.11 15.52
N ALA A 233 -28.17 -4.89 14.48
CA ALA A 233 -27.37 -6.10 14.58
C ALA A 233 -25.89 -5.86 14.92
N VAL A 234 -25.32 -4.74 14.45
CA VAL A 234 -23.93 -4.33 14.77
C VAL A 234 -23.85 -3.61 16.11
N PHE A 235 -24.89 -2.85 16.48
CA PHE A 235 -24.98 -2.15 17.77
C PHE A 235 -24.91 -3.12 18.96
N GLN A 236 -25.76 -4.16 18.96
CA GLN A 236 -25.76 -5.18 20.01
C GLN A 236 -24.43 -5.95 20.12
N GLU A 237 -23.72 -6.17 19.00
CA GLU A 237 -22.42 -6.87 18.98
C GLU A 237 -21.34 -6.00 19.61
N SER A 238 -21.30 -4.72 19.22
CA SER A 238 -20.41 -3.71 19.80
C SER A 238 -20.64 -3.58 21.32
N LEU A 239 -21.90 -3.47 21.74
CA LEU A 239 -22.30 -3.37 23.14
C LEU A 239 -21.94 -4.63 23.95
N ARG A 240 -22.12 -5.83 23.39
CA ARG A 240 -21.74 -7.10 24.02
C ARG A 240 -20.23 -7.16 24.29
N ILE A 241 -19.41 -6.64 23.37
CA ILE A 241 -17.94 -6.56 23.53
C ILE A 241 -17.56 -5.51 24.59
N GLU A 242 -18.21 -4.34 24.58
CA GLU A 242 -17.96 -3.24 25.53
C GLU A 242 -18.24 -3.65 26.99
N LEU A 243 -19.41 -4.25 27.23
CA LEU A 243 -19.81 -4.77 28.54
C LEU A 243 -18.88 -5.89 29.03
N GLY A 244 -18.38 -6.72 28.11
CA GLY A 244 -17.45 -7.80 28.40
C GLY A 244 -16.02 -7.37 28.74
N GLN A 245 -15.53 -6.23 28.22
CA GLN A 245 -14.12 -5.83 28.37
C GLN A 245 -13.87 -4.64 29.33
N ARG A 246 -14.78 -3.66 29.44
CA ARG A 246 -14.50 -2.40 30.16
C ARG A 246 -15.36 -2.13 31.39
N MET A 247 -16.64 -2.49 31.37
CA MET A 247 -17.60 -2.06 32.40
C MET A 247 -17.65 -2.94 33.66
N HIS A 248 -16.87 -4.04 33.71
CA HIS A 248 -17.05 -5.16 34.66
C HIS A 248 -18.47 -5.80 34.68
N GLY A 249 -19.36 -5.38 33.78
CA GLY A 249 -20.77 -5.80 33.69
C GLY A 249 -20.99 -7.18 33.09
N GLY A 250 -20.14 -8.17 33.41
CA GLY A 250 -20.25 -9.54 32.89
C GLY A 250 -21.52 -10.30 33.29
N HIS A 251 -22.29 -9.73 34.24
CA HIS A 251 -23.63 -10.17 34.62
C HIS A 251 -24.76 -9.62 33.73
N VAL A 252 -24.52 -8.57 32.95
CA VAL A 252 -25.50 -8.02 31.99
C VAL A 252 -25.47 -8.84 30.71
N LYS A 253 -26.57 -9.50 30.39
CA LYS A 253 -26.69 -10.41 29.25
C LYS A 253 -27.23 -9.70 28.01
N VAL A 254 -26.73 -10.06 26.83
CA VAL A 254 -27.11 -9.46 25.53
C VAL A 254 -27.50 -10.55 24.53
N THR A 255 -28.77 -10.63 24.17
CA THR A 255 -29.31 -11.64 23.25
C THR A 255 -29.83 -11.02 21.96
N ALA A 256 -29.32 -11.50 20.84
CA ALA A 256 -29.84 -11.18 19.51
C ALA A 256 -30.88 -12.20 19.08
N VAL A 257 -31.91 -11.75 18.36
CA VAL A 257 -32.88 -12.64 17.72
C VAL A 257 -32.94 -12.31 16.22
N PHE A 258 -32.64 -13.31 15.39
CA PHE A 258 -32.62 -13.22 13.94
C PHE A 258 -33.70 -14.14 13.33
N PRO A 259 -34.98 -13.72 13.34
CA PRO A 259 -36.04 -14.46 12.67
C PRO A 259 -35.99 -14.32 11.14
N SER A 260 -36.38 -15.40 10.47
CA SER A 260 -36.90 -15.47 9.10
C SER A 260 -38.22 -14.67 8.98
N MET A 261 -38.93 -14.78 7.85
CA MET A 261 -40.26 -14.18 7.68
C MET A 261 -41.25 -14.74 8.70
N VAL A 262 -41.68 -13.90 9.66
CA VAL A 262 -42.67 -14.26 10.67
C VAL A 262 -44.09 -14.09 10.12
N GLU A 263 -45.01 -14.99 10.47
CA GLU A 263 -46.43 -14.87 10.11
C GLU A 263 -47.10 -13.67 10.81
N SER A 264 -46.98 -12.51 10.17
CA SER A 264 -47.50 -11.22 10.63
C SER A 264 -47.92 -10.37 9.41
N GLY A 265 -48.87 -9.44 9.61
CA GLY A 265 -49.32 -8.54 8.54
C GLY A 265 -48.24 -7.59 8.01
N MET A 266 -47.11 -7.48 8.71
CA MET A 266 -46.01 -6.54 8.46
C MET A 266 -45.43 -6.61 7.03
N PHE A 267 -45.41 -7.79 6.40
CA PHE A 267 -44.84 -8.00 5.07
C PHE A 267 -45.87 -8.15 3.94
N ALA A 268 -47.11 -7.68 4.15
CA ALA A 268 -48.16 -7.71 3.14
C ALA A 268 -47.76 -6.94 1.88
N GLY A 269 -47.50 -7.66 0.78
CA GLY A 269 -47.09 -7.13 -0.53
C GLY A 269 -45.75 -7.69 -1.03
N VAL A 270 -44.82 -8.00 -0.13
CA VAL A 270 -43.47 -8.48 -0.50
C VAL A 270 -43.53 -9.92 -1.01
N ARG A 271 -43.12 -10.15 -2.27
CA ARG A 271 -43.07 -11.49 -2.87
C ARG A 271 -41.70 -12.15 -2.63
N MET A 272 -41.70 -13.30 -1.96
CA MET A 272 -40.51 -14.10 -1.65
C MET A 272 -40.72 -15.58 -2.00
N PRO A 273 -39.70 -16.31 -2.52
CA PRO A 273 -39.80 -17.75 -2.73
C PRO A 273 -39.87 -18.50 -1.39
N ARG A 274 -40.97 -19.24 -1.19
CA ARG A 274 -41.28 -19.97 0.05
C ARG A 274 -40.21 -20.96 0.54
N TRP A 275 -39.29 -21.37 -0.35
CA TRP A 275 -38.24 -22.35 -0.07
C TRP A 275 -36.93 -21.72 0.46
N ILE A 276 -36.73 -20.40 0.32
CA ILE A 276 -35.56 -19.68 0.85
C ILE A 276 -35.87 -19.04 2.21
N SER A 277 -37.10 -18.56 2.41
CA SER A 277 -37.59 -18.05 3.70
C SER A 277 -38.83 -18.86 4.12
N PRO A 278 -38.64 -20.00 4.81
CA PRO A 278 -39.75 -20.67 5.46
C PRO A 278 -40.30 -19.76 6.56
N ARG A 279 -41.63 -19.77 6.69
CA ARG A 279 -42.33 -18.96 7.67
C ARG A 279 -42.17 -19.52 9.08
N VAL A 280 -42.02 -18.63 10.05
CA VAL A 280 -41.90 -18.97 11.48
C VAL A 280 -43.11 -18.38 12.22
N LEU A 281 -43.67 -19.11 13.19
CA LEU A 281 -44.80 -18.60 13.97
C LEU A 281 -44.27 -17.57 15.00
N PRO A 282 -45.06 -16.53 15.34
CA PRO A 282 -44.69 -15.60 16.42
C PRO A 282 -44.44 -16.31 17.76
N GLU A 283 -45.15 -17.42 17.99
CA GLU A 283 -45.05 -18.28 19.16
C GLU A 283 -43.69 -19.00 19.23
N ASP A 284 -43.19 -19.57 18.11
CA ASP A 284 -41.86 -20.20 18.06
C ASP A 284 -40.75 -19.20 18.47
N VAL A 285 -40.85 -17.94 18.02
CA VAL A 285 -39.87 -16.89 18.35
C VAL A 285 -39.97 -16.48 19.82
N ALA A 286 -41.20 -16.36 20.34
CA ALA A 286 -41.46 -16.03 21.73
C ALA A 286 -40.95 -17.11 22.70
N GLU A 287 -41.15 -18.40 22.38
CA GLU A 287 -40.61 -19.52 23.18
C GLU A 287 -39.08 -19.47 23.29
N TRP A 288 -38.38 -19.20 22.18
CA TRP A 288 -36.91 -19.10 22.18
C TRP A 288 -36.38 -17.88 22.93
N VAL A 289 -37.07 -16.74 22.86
CA VAL A 289 -36.73 -15.56 23.68
C VAL A 289 -36.97 -15.83 25.16
N PHE A 290 -38.12 -16.41 25.50
CA PHE A 290 -38.44 -16.82 26.87
C PHE A 290 -37.43 -17.81 27.43
N TRP A 291 -36.98 -18.80 26.63
CA TRP A 291 -35.94 -19.76 27.03
C TRP A 291 -34.60 -19.08 27.34
N MET A 292 -34.14 -18.16 26.49
CA MET A 292 -32.89 -17.43 26.73
C MET A 292 -32.94 -16.56 27.98
N LEU A 293 -34.07 -15.88 28.23
CA LEU A 293 -34.31 -15.10 29.44
C LEU A 293 -34.37 -16.00 30.68
N HIS A 294 -35.18 -17.06 30.67
CA HIS A 294 -35.40 -17.93 31.82
C HIS A 294 -34.11 -18.63 32.27
N TYR A 295 -33.22 -19.01 31.34
CA TYR A 295 -31.94 -19.67 31.64
C TYR A 295 -30.73 -18.72 31.71
N GLY A 296 -30.95 -17.39 31.65
CA GLY A 296 -29.93 -16.35 31.84
C GLY A 296 -28.81 -16.35 30.79
N ARG A 297 -29.14 -16.64 29.52
CA ARG A 297 -28.14 -16.82 28.45
C ARG A 297 -28.09 -15.64 27.49
N ASP A 298 -26.87 -15.17 27.25
CA ASP A 298 -26.47 -14.31 26.13
C ASP A 298 -26.10 -15.12 24.89
N GLY A 299 -26.22 -14.50 23.71
CA GLY A 299 -25.88 -15.12 22.43
C GLY A 299 -26.83 -14.73 21.29
N ASP A 300 -26.67 -15.38 20.14
CA ASP A 300 -27.41 -15.05 18.92
C ASP A 300 -28.34 -16.19 18.49
N VAL A 301 -29.64 -15.94 18.55
CA VAL A 301 -30.70 -16.91 18.24
C VAL A 301 -31.13 -16.74 16.78
N TYR A 302 -30.96 -17.80 15.98
CA TYR A 302 -31.29 -17.80 14.55
C TYR A 302 -32.46 -18.75 14.26
N LEU A 303 -33.54 -18.23 13.66
CA LEU A 303 -34.80 -18.96 13.52
C LEU A 303 -35.32 -18.99 12.07
N PRO A 304 -35.45 -20.17 11.43
CA PRO A 304 -35.02 -21.49 11.91
C PRO A 304 -33.49 -21.65 11.92
N LEU A 305 -32.98 -22.65 12.65
CA LEU A 305 -31.55 -22.85 12.95
C LEU A 305 -30.58 -22.76 11.75
N PHE A 306 -30.97 -23.16 10.54
CA PHE A 306 -30.09 -23.07 9.36
C PHE A 306 -29.75 -21.62 8.97
N THR A 307 -30.55 -20.64 9.38
CA THR A 307 -30.28 -19.22 9.16
C THR A 307 -29.06 -18.70 9.95
N ARG A 308 -28.53 -19.50 10.89
CA ARG A 308 -27.22 -19.28 11.53
C ARG A 308 -26.04 -19.32 10.53
N LEU A 309 -26.26 -19.84 9.32
CA LEU A 309 -25.30 -19.77 8.21
C LEU A 309 -25.41 -18.45 7.40
N ALA A 310 -26.39 -17.59 7.66
CA ALA A 310 -26.57 -16.33 6.92
C ALA A 310 -25.35 -15.38 6.97
N PRO A 311 -24.55 -15.29 8.05
CA PRO A 311 -23.32 -14.50 8.02
C PRO A 311 -22.29 -15.01 6.99
N LEU A 312 -22.28 -16.31 6.64
CA LEU A 312 -21.35 -16.86 5.64
C LEU A 312 -21.64 -16.37 4.21
N TYR A 313 -22.85 -15.87 3.93
CA TYR A 313 -23.14 -15.17 2.69
C TYR A 313 -22.23 -13.93 2.48
N MET A 314 -21.73 -13.32 3.56
CA MET A 314 -20.77 -12.20 3.45
C MET A 314 -19.39 -12.64 2.93
N LEU A 315 -19.00 -13.90 3.07
CA LEU A 315 -17.75 -14.44 2.52
C LEU A 315 -17.83 -14.66 0.99
N LEU A 316 -19.03 -14.68 0.41
CA LEU A 316 -19.19 -14.90 -1.03
C LEU A 316 -18.82 -13.64 -1.84
N PRO A 317 -18.11 -13.79 -2.98
CA PRO A 317 -17.74 -12.68 -3.84
C PRO A 317 -18.97 -12.04 -4.49
N ARG A 318 -19.00 -10.70 -4.50
CA ARG A 318 -20.13 -9.88 -5.00
C ARG A 318 -20.49 -10.20 -6.46
N SER A 319 -19.49 -10.42 -7.31
CA SER A 319 -19.61 -10.63 -8.76
C SER A 319 -20.10 -12.02 -9.19
N GLY A 320 -20.29 -12.97 -8.26
CA GLY A 320 -20.70 -14.34 -8.59
C GLY A 320 -21.62 -14.94 -7.54
N GLY A 321 -21.05 -15.41 -6.42
CA GLY A 321 -21.79 -16.14 -5.39
C GLY A 321 -22.99 -15.38 -4.81
N ARG A 322 -22.84 -14.07 -4.56
CA ARG A 322 -23.97 -13.24 -4.07
C ARG A 322 -25.03 -13.00 -5.13
N ALA A 323 -24.62 -12.72 -6.38
CA ALA A 323 -25.52 -12.50 -7.50
C ALA A 323 -26.37 -13.76 -7.80
N PHE A 324 -25.76 -14.95 -7.75
CA PHE A 324 -26.43 -16.23 -7.91
C PHE A 324 -27.48 -16.48 -6.80
N ILE A 325 -27.17 -16.13 -5.55
CA ILE A 325 -28.13 -16.26 -4.44
C ILE A 325 -29.30 -15.27 -4.57
N HIS A 326 -29.05 -14.02 -4.99
CA HIS A 326 -30.15 -13.08 -5.28
C HIS A 326 -31.04 -13.55 -6.43
N TRP A 327 -30.44 -14.11 -7.48
CA TRP A 327 -31.17 -14.72 -8.60
C TRP A 327 -32.04 -15.91 -8.16
N LEU A 328 -31.49 -16.84 -7.37
CA LEU A 328 -32.26 -17.93 -6.75
C LEU A 328 -33.36 -17.42 -5.80
N ALA A 329 -33.11 -16.32 -5.10
CA ALA A 329 -34.10 -15.64 -4.25
C ALA A 329 -35.22 -14.93 -5.02
N GLY A 330 -35.29 -15.06 -6.35
CA GLY A 330 -36.35 -14.50 -7.17
C GLY A 330 -36.38 -12.97 -7.17
N SER A 331 -35.32 -12.31 -6.69
CA SER A 331 -35.31 -10.85 -6.48
C SER A 331 -35.36 -10.07 -7.79
N VAL A 332 -35.02 -10.73 -8.91
CA VAL A 332 -35.16 -10.21 -10.28
C VAL A 332 -36.64 -10.20 -10.69
N ASP A 333 -37.41 -11.22 -10.32
CA ASP A 333 -38.84 -11.31 -10.67
C ASP A 333 -39.72 -10.42 -9.78
N SER A 334 -39.33 -10.16 -8.53
CA SER A 334 -39.99 -9.12 -7.72
C SER A 334 -39.85 -7.71 -8.30
N MET A 335 -38.81 -7.44 -9.08
CA MET A 335 -38.59 -6.15 -9.76
C MET A 335 -39.34 -6.02 -11.10
N ARG A 336 -39.82 -7.13 -11.68
CA ARG A 336 -40.54 -7.14 -12.97
C ARG A 336 -42.02 -6.68 -12.86
N GLY A 337 -42.53 -6.47 -11.64
CA GLY A 337 -43.93 -6.11 -11.39
C GLY A 337 -44.22 -4.63 -11.11
N SER A 338 -43.20 -3.77 -10.99
CA SER A 338 -43.34 -2.35 -10.67
C SER A 338 -43.24 -1.48 -11.92
N SER A 339 -44.38 -0.93 -12.37
CA SER A 339 -44.51 -0.16 -13.61
C SER A 339 -44.10 1.32 -13.47
N SER A 340 -42.85 1.57 -13.07
CA SER A 340 -42.29 2.92 -12.85
C SER A 340 -40.82 3.01 -13.28
N VAL A 341 -40.51 2.57 -14.51
CA VAL A 341 -39.18 2.76 -15.11
C VAL A 341 -39.01 4.22 -15.54
N ILE A 342 -38.06 4.93 -14.94
CA ILE A 342 -37.68 6.29 -15.30
C ILE A 342 -36.54 6.22 -16.33
N ASP A 343 -36.77 6.71 -17.55
CA ASP A 343 -35.75 6.78 -18.59
C ASP A 343 -34.68 7.84 -18.27
N LEU A 344 -33.53 7.39 -17.78
CA LEU A 344 -32.36 8.22 -17.48
C LEU A 344 -31.54 8.57 -18.74
N THR A 345 -32.21 9.08 -19.77
CA THR A 345 -31.62 9.48 -21.06
C THR A 345 -32.01 10.90 -21.48
N ARG A 346 -32.07 11.83 -20.52
CA ARG A 346 -32.04 13.27 -20.79
C ARG A 346 -31.13 14.01 -19.81
N SER A 347 -30.24 14.82 -20.38
CA SER A 347 -29.57 15.91 -19.70
C SER A 347 -30.55 17.06 -19.47
N ASP A 348 -30.50 17.67 -18.29
CA ASP A 348 -30.66 19.12 -18.15
C ASP A 348 -30.01 19.60 -16.84
N SER A 349 -29.75 20.90 -16.75
CA SER A 349 -29.07 21.57 -15.63
C SER A 349 -30.06 22.12 -14.59
N VAL A 350 -29.58 22.50 -13.38
CA VAL A 350 -29.89 23.80 -12.69
C VAL A 350 -29.38 23.85 -11.22
N VAL A 351 -28.54 24.86 -10.96
CA VAL A 351 -28.37 25.71 -9.73
C VAL A 351 -28.00 25.10 -8.36
N CYS A 352 -27.09 25.83 -7.67
CA CYS A 352 -26.70 25.67 -6.26
C CYS A 352 -27.45 26.66 -5.33
N VAL A 353 -27.61 26.32 -4.05
CA VAL A 353 -27.95 27.27 -2.96
C VAL A 353 -27.12 26.91 -1.71
N SER A 354 -26.72 27.92 -0.92
CA SER A 354 -25.90 27.78 0.30
C SER A 354 -26.47 28.57 1.48
N SER A 355 -26.25 28.11 2.72
CA SER A 355 -26.38 28.91 3.97
C SER A 355 -25.72 28.20 5.17
N GLU A 356 -25.13 28.96 6.08
CA GLU A 356 -24.73 28.56 7.46
C GLU A 356 -25.58 29.38 8.47
N PRO A 357 -25.55 29.12 9.81
CA PRO A 357 -24.57 29.78 10.69
C PRO A 357 -24.11 29.00 11.97
N GLU A 358 -23.24 29.64 12.77
CA GLU A 358 -22.55 29.20 14.03
C GLU A 358 -23.34 29.61 15.33
N PRO A 359 -22.82 29.72 16.61
CA PRO A 359 -21.52 29.35 17.24
C PRO A 359 -21.53 28.81 18.74
N GLU A 360 -20.34 28.35 19.25
CA GLU A 360 -19.73 28.50 20.63
C GLU A 360 -20.40 28.03 21.99
N PRO A 361 -19.74 28.04 23.20
CA PRO A 361 -18.29 27.95 23.60
C PRO A 361 -17.90 27.15 24.93
N GLU A 362 -16.59 26.86 25.13
CA GLU A 362 -15.75 26.78 26.40
C GLU A 362 -16.08 25.83 27.62
N PRO A 363 -15.26 25.69 28.73
CA PRO A 363 -13.89 26.19 29.10
C PRO A 363 -12.86 25.17 29.73
N GLY A 364 -11.60 25.59 30.05
CA GLY A 364 -10.85 25.10 31.25
C GLY A 364 -9.37 24.59 31.18
N PRO A 365 -8.37 25.12 31.95
CA PRO A 365 -6.91 24.77 31.83
C PRO A 365 -6.09 24.46 33.13
N LYS A 366 -4.78 24.10 33.03
CA LYS A 366 -3.67 24.40 34.01
C LYS A 366 -2.21 24.10 33.54
N ARG A 367 -1.18 24.47 34.34
CA ARG A 367 0.27 24.71 33.99
C ARG A 367 1.29 24.08 34.99
N ILE A 368 2.63 24.26 34.74
CA ILE A 368 3.85 24.33 35.63
C ILE A 368 4.91 23.22 35.28
N LYS A 369 6.14 23.48 34.75
CA LYS A 369 7.43 24.03 35.31
C LYS A 369 8.12 23.10 36.35
N LEU A 370 9.45 22.87 36.46
CA LEU A 370 10.75 23.28 35.83
C LEU A 370 11.81 22.12 36.05
N ASP A 371 13.16 22.12 35.98
CA ASP A 371 14.35 23.03 35.81
C ASP A 371 15.61 22.19 35.32
N PRO A 372 16.81 22.75 35.00
CA PRO A 372 17.97 22.03 34.39
C PRO A 372 19.29 21.91 35.22
N ASP A 373 20.26 21.09 34.75
CA ASP A 373 21.73 21.34 34.62
C ASP A 373 22.67 20.12 34.85
N ASN A 374 23.54 19.81 33.86
CA ASN A 374 25.01 19.68 33.96
C ASN A 374 25.69 19.09 32.68
N HIS A 375 26.92 19.53 32.41
CA HIS A 375 27.84 19.00 31.39
C HIS A 375 29.09 18.39 32.04
N ILE A 376 29.81 17.53 31.31
CA ILE A 376 31.29 17.38 31.32
C ILE A 376 31.71 16.61 30.05
N SER A 377 32.89 16.93 29.51
CA SER A 377 33.52 16.30 28.34
C SER A 377 34.94 15.85 28.68
N ILE A 378 35.51 14.92 27.90
CA ILE A 378 36.95 14.56 27.82
C ILE A 378 37.22 14.00 26.43
N ASP A 379 38.43 14.22 25.93
CA ASP A 379 38.79 14.04 24.52
C ASP A 379 39.50 12.73 24.16
N ILE A 380 39.54 12.57 22.84
CA ILE A 380 40.24 11.66 21.93
C ILE A 380 41.71 11.38 22.31
N ASP A 381 42.20 10.17 21.97
CA ASP A 381 43.52 10.03 21.33
C ASP A 381 43.50 8.88 20.31
N ILE A 382 44.33 8.97 19.25
CA ILE A 382 44.37 8.02 18.11
C ILE A 382 45.83 7.77 17.71
N ASP A 383 46.26 6.50 17.72
CA ASP A 383 47.52 6.07 17.10
C ASP A 383 47.29 5.52 15.69
N SER A 384 48.26 5.77 14.80
CA SER A 384 48.19 5.49 13.35
C SER A 384 49.21 4.44 12.91
N ASP A 385 48.78 3.30 12.35
CA ASP A 385 49.73 2.29 11.81
C ASP A 385 49.12 1.28 10.79
N ILE A 386 48.24 1.72 9.86
CA ILE A 386 47.63 0.84 8.84
C ILE A 386 47.49 1.50 7.45
N GLU A 387 48.57 1.52 6.65
CA GLU A 387 48.48 1.85 5.20
C GLU A 387 48.55 0.61 4.28
N GLY A 388 49.04 -0.54 4.77
CA GLY A 388 49.43 -1.67 3.92
C GLY A 388 48.31 -2.50 3.25
N SER A 389 47.03 -2.30 3.56
CA SER A 389 45.93 -3.15 3.08
C SER A 389 44.76 -2.43 2.39
N LEU A 390 44.80 -1.10 2.29
CA LEU A 390 43.69 -0.28 1.77
C LEU A 390 43.55 -0.35 0.23
N ALA A 391 44.63 -0.64 -0.50
CA ALA A 391 44.71 -0.47 -1.95
C ALA A 391 43.70 -1.31 -2.78
N GLN A 392 43.13 -2.39 -2.24
CA GLN A 392 42.11 -3.21 -2.93
C GLN A 392 40.66 -2.83 -2.58
N SER A 393 40.42 -1.96 -1.59
CA SER A 393 39.08 -1.46 -1.27
C SER A 393 38.72 -0.11 -1.91
N VAL A 394 39.71 0.63 -2.42
CA VAL A 394 39.53 2.01 -2.95
C VAL A 394 38.64 2.07 -4.21
N TYR A 395 38.57 0.99 -4.99
CA TYR A 395 37.86 0.96 -6.28
C TYR A 395 36.65 0.00 -6.33
N ALA A 396 36.27 -0.60 -5.19
CA ALA A 396 35.00 -1.32 -5.12
C ALA A 396 33.83 -0.32 -5.23
N PRO A 397 32.99 -0.36 -6.27
CA PRO A 397 31.93 0.63 -6.43
C PRO A 397 30.92 0.52 -5.28
N THR A 398 30.62 1.65 -4.63
CA THR A 398 29.57 1.74 -3.61
C THR A 398 28.22 1.32 -4.22
N SER A 399 27.84 0.09 -3.91
CA SER A 399 26.89 -0.73 -4.68
C SER A 399 25.45 -0.24 -4.53
N ALA A 400 24.99 0.60 -5.44
CA ALA A 400 23.77 1.35 -5.18
C ALA A 400 22.50 0.50 -5.47
N PHE A 401 21.82 0.03 -4.41
CA PHE A 401 20.63 -0.81 -4.51
C PHE A 401 19.38 -0.17 -3.89
N THR A 402 18.41 0.23 -4.72
CA THR A 402 17.04 0.57 -4.30
C THR A 402 16.04 0.07 -5.34
N GLN A 403 14.83 -0.33 -4.91
CA GLN A 403 13.85 -0.93 -5.81
C GLN A 403 13.19 0.11 -6.73
N VAL A 404 12.93 -0.31 -7.97
CA VAL A 404 12.13 0.41 -8.98
C VAL A 404 10.90 -0.43 -9.40
N SER A 405 10.70 -1.61 -8.78
CA SER A 405 9.52 -2.46 -9.01
C SER A 405 8.28 -1.84 -8.36
N ALA A 406 7.15 -1.83 -9.08
CA ALA A 406 5.87 -1.29 -8.64
C ALA A 406 5.23 -2.00 -7.42
N HIS A 407 5.87 -3.06 -6.91
CA HIS A 407 5.56 -3.69 -5.63
C HIS A 407 6.86 -3.81 -4.82
N PRO A 408 6.85 -3.42 -3.53
CA PRO A 408 7.97 -3.71 -2.65
C PRO A 408 8.08 -5.23 -2.48
N SER A 409 9.27 -5.77 -2.73
CA SER A 409 9.56 -7.21 -2.67
C SER A 409 10.79 -7.54 -1.82
N SER A 410 11.34 -6.53 -1.14
CA SER A 410 12.42 -6.68 -0.18
C SER A 410 11.88 -7.05 1.22
N LEU A 411 12.49 -8.05 1.84
CA LEU A 411 12.21 -8.46 3.23
C LEU A 411 13.38 -8.04 4.11
N MET A 412 13.11 -7.48 5.28
CA MET A 412 14.15 -6.99 6.19
C MET A 412 13.96 -7.53 7.61
N VAL A 413 14.93 -8.27 8.13
CA VAL A 413 15.00 -8.60 9.57
C VAL A 413 15.75 -7.50 10.29
N VAL A 414 15.24 -7.08 11.46
CA VAL A 414 15.91 -6.14 12.38
C VAL A 414 16.02 -6.79 13.77
N THR A 415 17.21 -6.69 14.37
CA THR A 415 17.53 -7.24 15.69
C THR A 415 18.22 -6.19 16.57
N GLU A 416 17.82 -6.11 17.83
CA GLU A 416 18.35 -5.19 18.84
C GLU A 416 19.19 -5.98 19.86
N GLY A 417 20.45 -5.59 20.03
CA GLY A 417 21.39 -6.19 20.95
C GLY A 417 21.10 -5.81 22.41
N ARG A 418 21.51 -6.66 23.35
CA ARG A 418 21.27 -6.47 24.80
C ARG A 418 22.45 -5.79 25.52
N GLY A 419 23.17 -4.92 24.81
CA GLY A 419 24.36 -4.23 25.31
C GLY A 419 24.05 -2.94 26.08
N ILE A 420 25.10 -2.30 26.58
CA ILE A 420 25.05 -0.92 27.10
C ILE A 420 24.89 0.06 25.94
N ALA A 421 25.57 -0.22 24.81
CA ALA A 421 25.29 0.42 23.53
C ALA A 421 24.12 -0.28 22.83
N SER A 422 23.27 0.52 22.18
CA SER A 422 22.22 0.06 21.24
C SER A 422 22.86 -0.43 19.94
N GLU A 423 23.47 -1.62 19.99
CA GLU A 423 23.84 -2.37 18.79
C GLU A 423 22.60 -2.89 18.08
N ILE A 424 22.57 -2.71 16.76
CA ILE A 424 21.47 -3.12 15.88
C ILE A 424 22.10 -3.84 14.71
N ALA A 425 21.54 -5.01 14.38
CA ALA A 425 21.87 -5.70 13.15
C ALA A 425 20.63 -5.90 12.28
N PHE A 426 20.81 -5.74 10.99
CA PHE A 426 19.79 -5.99 9.99
C PHE A 426 20.26 -6.97 8.91
N CYS A 427 19.31 -7.69 8.35
CA CYS A 427 19.49 -8.49 7.15
C CYS A 427 18.38 -8.12 6.17
N LEU A 428 18.73 -7.65 4.98
CA LEU A 428 17.80 -7.32 3.90
C LEU A 428 17.98 -8.31 2.75
N LEU A 429 16.92 -8.95 2.30
CA LEU A 429 16.90 -9.77 1.09
C LEU A 429 15.97 -9.14 0.05
N ASP A 430 16.49 -8.80 -1.11
CA ASP A 430 15.71 -8.32 -2.23
C ASP A 430 15.21 -9.50 -3.09
N LEU A 431 13.89 -9.77 -3.08
CA LEU A 431 13.34 -10.86 -3.87
C LEU A 431 13.26 -10.56 -5.38
N SER A 432 13.61 -9.36 -5.85
CA SER A 432 13.70 -9.03 -7.28
C SER A 432 15.09 -9.27 -7.88
N THR A 433 16.16 -9.16 -7.09
CA THR A 433 17.56 -9.30 -7.54
C THR A 433 18.32 -10.48 -6.92
N SER A 434 17.77 -11.13 -5.89
CA SER A 434 18.43 -12.21 -5.12
C SER A 434 19.75 -11.77 -4.47
N ARG A 435 19.85 -10.49 -4.09
CA ARG A 435 20.97 -9.91 -3.34
C ARG A 435 20.60 -9.79 -1.86
N CYS A 436 21.55 -10.09 -0.98
CA CYS A 436 21.38 -10.03 0.47
C CYS A 436 22.36 -9.04 1.10
N ILE A 437 21.86 -8.05 1.85
CA ILE A 437 22.66 -7.04 2.54
C ILE A 437 22.62 -7.31 4.05
N LEU A 438 23.80 -7.45 4.65
CA LEU A 438 24.00 -7.58 6.09
C LEU A 438 24.64 -6.31 6.64
N SER A 439 24.25 -5.92 7.85
CA SER A 439 24.99 -4.93 8.62
C SER A 439 24.77 -5.12 10.12
N GLN A 440 25.75 -4.67 10.92
CA GLN A 440 25.63 -4.51 12.37
C GLN A 440 26.42 -3.26 12.77
N TYR A 441 25.76 -2.34 13.48
CA TYR A 441 26.34 -1.08 13.95
C TYR A 441 25.73 -0.65 15.28
N ALA A 442 26.42 0.23 16.00
CA ALA A 442 25.83 0.99 17.11
C ALA A 442 25.04 2.18 16.56
N ASP A 443 23.84 2.41 17.10
CA ASP A 443 22.98 3.55 16.78
C ASP A 443 22.69 4.38 18.03
N GLY A 444 22.36 5.66 17.85
CA GLY A 444 22.06 6.59 18.93
C GLY A 444 20.68 6.36 19.56
N PRO A 445 20.35 7.04 20.68
CA PRO A 445 19.05 6.89 21.36
C PRO A 445 17.84 7.33 20.51
N SER A 446 18.07 8.05 19.42
CA SER A 446 17.09 8.43 18.39
C SER A 446 16.90 7.38 17.28
N TYR A 447 17.80 6.39 17.17
CA TYR A 447 17.78 5.31 16.17
C TYR A 447 17.81 5.82 14.70
N SER A 448 18.47 6.96 14.47
CA SER A 448 18.44 7.68 13.20
C SER A 448 19.07 6.92 12.03
N ARG A 449 20.15 6.16 12.28
CA ARG A 449 20.78 5.31 11.25
C ARG A 449 19.83 4.20 10.82
N THR A 450 19.16 3.57 11.77
CA THR A 450 18.18 2.49 11.54
C THR A 450 16.97 2.98 10.76
N ILE A 451 16.43 4.14 11.14
CA ILE A 451 15.31 4.78 10.43
C ILE A 451 15.72 5.10 8.99
N TYR A 452 16.89 5.71 8.77
CA TYR A 452 17.44 5.97 7.44
C TYR A 452 17.62 4.69 6.62
N THR A 453 18.21 3.62 7.19
CA THR A 453 18.33 2.33 6.49
C THR A 453 16.97 1.82 6.00
N ILE A 454 15.94 1.83 6.85
CA ILE A 454 14.60 1.34 6.49
C ILE A 454 13.94 2.23 5.43
N VAL A 455 14.11 3.55 5.51
CA VAL A 455 13.53 4.52 4.57
C VAL A 455 14.20 4.49 3.20
N THR A 456 15.51 4.26 3.13
CA THR A 456 16.22 4.11 1.85
C THR A 456 15.90 2.77 1.16
N ASN A 457 15.79 1.68 1.91
CA ASN A 457 15.58 0.33 1.36
C ASN A 457 14.10 -0.07 1.16
N ARG A 458 13.18 0.60 1.86
CA ARG A 458 11.70 0.44 1.81
C ARG A 458 11.23 -1.03 1.74
N PRO A 459 11.53 -1.84 2.77
CA PRO A 459 11.06 -3.22 2.84
C PRO A 459 9.54 -3.32 2.81
N GLN A 460 9.02 -4.36 2.16
CA GLN A 460 7.60 -4.72 2.16
C GLN A 460 7.09 -4.96 3.58
N THR A 461 7.90 -5.67 4.37
CA THR A 461 7.64 -6.04 5.76
C THR A 461 8.96 -6.12 6.52
N VAL A 462 8.98 -5.55 7.71
CA VAL A 462 10.07 -5.72 8.69
C VAL A 462 9.74 -6.88 9.62
N LEU A 463 10.71 -7.78 9.76
CA LEU A 463 10.66 -8.99 10.57
C LEU A 463 11.44 -8.72 11.87
N ALA A 464 10.80 -8.92 13.02
CA ALA A 464 11.36 -8.57 14.32
C ALA A 464 11.16 -9.72 15.33
N PRO A 465 12.10 -9.96 16.28
CA PRO A 465 11.86 -10.90 17.37
C PRO A 465 10.59 -10.52 18.15
N GLN A 466 9.75 -11.49 18.51
CA GLN A 466 8.54 -11.27 19.32
C GLN A 466 8.78 -10.41 20.57
N ALA A 467 9.94 -10.56 21.23
CA ALA A 467 10.33 -9.75 22.39
C ALA A 467 10.53 -8.25 22.07
N MET A 468 10.94 -7.90 20.85
CA MET A 468 11.08 -6.51 20.39
C MET A 468 9.73 -5.91 19.96
N VAL A 469 8.80 -6.74 19.46
CA VAL A 469 7.46 -6.31 19.02
C VAL A 469 6.46 -6.16 20.19
N ALA A 470 6.57 -7.04 21.20
CA ALA A 470 5.72 -7.04 22.39
C ALA A 470 6.31 -6.20 23.55
N GLY A 471 7.64 -6.06 23.62
CA GLY A 471 8.30 -5.18 24.58
C GLY A 471 8.23 -3.71 24.16
N LYS A 472 8.27 -2.80 25.13
CA LYS A 472 8.47 -1.35 24.91
C LYS A 472 9.95 -1.03 24.57
N SER A 473 10.50 -1.71 23.57
CA SER A 473 11.84 -1.47 23.05
C SER A 473 11.96 -0.03 22.53
N LYS A 474 13.09 0.64 22.78
CA LYS A 474 13.32 2.01 22.29
C LYS A 474 13.36 2.03 20.75
N ALA A 475 13.97 1.01 20.14
CA ALA A 475 13.92 0.79 18.70
C ALA A 475 12.47 0.74 18.19
N MET A 476 11.64 -0.16 18.74
CA MET A 476 10.27 -0.37 18.28
C MET A 476 9.37 0.85 18.48
N LEU A 477 9.57 1.60 19.58
CA LEU A 477 8.84 2.85 19.84
C LEU A 477 9.23 3.93 18.83
N ASN A 478 10.52 4.15 18.58
CA ASN A 478 10.99 5.14 17.59
C ASN A 478 10.56 4.76 16.17
N LEU A 479 10.70 3.49 15.77
CA LEU A 479 10.28 3.02 14.45
C LEU A 479 8.78 3.23 14.21
N ARG A 480 7.91 2.91 15.19
CA ARG A 480 6.46 3.17 15.07
C ARG A 480 6.12 4.67 15.07
N ARG A 481 6.93 5.52 15.73
CA ARG A 481 6.73 6.97 15.76
C ARG A 481 7.09 7.63 14.43
N TYR A 482 8.25 7.30 13.86
CA TYR A 482 8.74 7.94 12.64
C TYR A 482 8.21 7.29 11.36
N LEU A 483 7.90 5.98 11.38
CA LEU A 483 7.49 5.18 10.22
C LEU A 483 6.13 4.49 10.45
N PRO A 484 5.03 5.25 10.61
CA PRO A 484 3.70 4.68 10.88
C PRO A 484 3.14 3.82 9.74
N TRP A 485 3.71 3.92 8.53
CA TRP A 485 3.38 3.10 7.36
C TRP A 485 4.04 1.71 7.35
N LEU A 486 5.00 1.46 8.26
CA LEU A 486 5.84 0.27 8.23
C LEU A 486 5.13 -0.96 8.80
N THR A 487 4.93 -1.99 7.97
CA THR A 487 4.41 -3.28 8.48
C THR A 487 5.51 -4.03 9.23
N VAL A 488 5.26 -4.34 10.50
CA VAL A 488 6.19 -5.10 11.36
C VAL A 488 5.54 -6.42 11.77
N SER A 489 6.17 -7.53 11.42
CA SER A 489 5.74 -8.89 11.76
C SER A 489 6.69 -9.53 12.79
N SER A 490 6.14 -10.40 13.64
CA SER A 490 6.86 -10.97 14.78
C SER A 490 7.33 -12.41 14.54
N LEU A 491 8.64 -12.63 14.57
CA LEU A 491 9.27 -13.95 14.47
C LEU A 491 9.57 -14.55 15.86
N GLU A 492 9.47 -15.87 15.96
CA GLU A 492 9.80 -16.61 17.17
C GLU A 492 11.31 -16.57 17.46
N ARG A 493 11.69 -16.46 18.74
CA ARG A 493 13.11 -16.35 19.14
C ARG A 493 13.97 -17.55 18.67
N ARG A 494 13.39 -18.74 18.48
CA ARG A 494 14.09 -19.94 18.03
C ARG A 494 14.74 -19.84 16.64
N TRP A 495 14.33 -18.89 15.80
CA TRP A 495 14.90 -18.70 14.45
C TRP A 495 16.08 -17.71 14.42
N PHE A 496 16.44 -17.12 15.56
CA PHE A 496 17.58 -16.19 15.67
C PHE A 496 18.79 -16.91 16.27
N ASN A 497 19.39 -17.84 15.51
CA ASN A 497 20.59 -18.57 15.91
C ASN A 497 21.82 -18.05 15.13
N ASP A 498 22.88 -17.70 15.84
CA ASP A 498 24.14 -17.20 15.27
C ASP A 498 24.91 -18.30 14.52
N LYS A 499 24.93 -19.52 15.07
CA LYS A 499 25.68 -20.65 14.50
C LYS A 499 25.06 -21.16 13.21
N ASP A 500 23.73 -21.32 13.20
CA ASP A 500 23.00 -21.73 12.00
C ASP A 500 23.06 -20.63 10.93
N GLY A 501 23.07 -19.35 11.33
CA GLY A 501 23.34 -18.22 10.44
C GLY A 501 24.73 -18.29 9.79
N MET A 502 25.78 -18.63 10.53
CA MET A 502 27.12 -18.81 9.97
C MET A 502 27.20 -19.99 8.99
N LEU A 503 26.50 -21.09 9.27
CA LEU A 503 26.40 -22.22 8.35
C LEU A 503 25.61 -21.88 7.07
N LEU A 504 24.49 -21.17 7.20
CA LEU A 504 23.69 -20.69 6.06
C LEU A 504 24.48 -19.70 5.19
N LEU A 505 25.32 -18.83 5.78
CA LEU A 505 26.20 -17.96 4.99
C LEU A 505 27.18 -18.78 4.14
N ARG A 506 27.82 -19.79 4.73
CA ARG A 506 28.76 -20.69 4.04
C ARG A 506 28.12 -21.56 2.96
N GLU A 507 26.83 -21.88 3.08
CA GLU A 507 26.11 -22.66 2.07
C GLU A 507 25.60 -21.80 0.91
N LEU A 508 25.23 -20.55 1.16
CA LEU A 508 24.51 -19.71 0.18
C LEU A 508 25.37 -18.64 -0.50
N ALA A 509 26.35 -18.04 0.18
CA ALA A 509 27.14 -16.92 -0.35
C ALA A 509 28.11 -17.35 -1.45
N LEU A 510 28.49 -16.42 -2.34
CA LEU A 510 29.48 -16.65 -3.39
C LEU A 510 30.86 -16.97 -2.79
N ASP A 511 31.51 -18.06 -3.24
CA ASP A 511 32.78 -18.55 -2.69
C ASP A 511 33.90 -17.47 -2.69
N GLU A 512 34.00 -16.69 -3.77
CA GLU A 512 34.97 -15.58 -3.90
C GLU A 512 34.79 -14.51 -2.80
N GLN A 513 33.56 -14.30 -2.32
CA GLN A 513 33.22 -13.29 -1.32
C GLN A 513 33.32 -13.83 0.13
N LEU A 514 33.15 -15.14 0.32
CA LEU A 514 33.04 -15.77 1.64
C LEU A 514 34.21 -15.42 2.56
N ALA A 515 35.45 -15.49 2.07
CA ALA A 515 36.66 -15.20 2.86
C ALA A 515 36.80 -13.72 3.27
N ALA A 516 36.16 -12.79 2.56
CA ALA A 516 36.08 -11.37 2.95
C ALA A 516 34.92 -11.13 3.93
N LEU A 517 33.76 -11.75 3.66
CA LEU A 517 32.57 -11.69 4.51
C LEU A 517 32.88 -12.21 5.93
N GLU A 518 33.51 -13.38 6.06
CA GLU A 518 33.86 -13.95 7.37
C GLU A 518 34.76 -13.03 8.20
N ARG A 519 35.75 -12.36 7.59
CA ARG A 519 36.57 -11.35 8.30
C ARG A 519 35.72 -10.16 8.73
N SER A 520 34.87 -9.64 7.83
CA SER A 520 34.03 -8.48 8.08
C SER A 520 32.92 -8.72 9.13
N LEU A 521 32.55 -9.99 9.35
CA LEU A 521 31.48 -10.45 10.24
C LEU A 521 31.99 -11.19 11.49
N TYR A 522 33.30 -11.39 11.67
CA TYR A 522 33.88 -12.26 12.71
C TYR A 522 33.35 -12.05 14.14
N LEU A 523 33.03 -10.80 14.52
CA LEU A 523 32.43 -10.44 15.81
C LEU A 523 30.94 -10.04 15.74
N LYS A 524 30.35 -10.03 14.54
CA LYS A 524 28.98 -9.54 14.28
C LYS A 524 27.91 -10.63 14.42
N GLN A 525 27.81 -11.18 15.63
CA GLN A 525 26.89 -12.28 15.96
C GLN A 525 25.41 -11.97 15.68
N TYR A 526 24.98 -10.71 15.89
CA TYR A 526 23.59 -10.34 15.63
C TYR A 526 23.26 -10.37 14.13
N ALA A 527 24.20 -10.00 13.24
CA ALA A 527 24.01 -10.10 11.80
C ALA A 527 23.77 -11.54 11.32
N TYR A 528 24.53 -12.52 11.84
CA TYR A 528 24.27 -13.94 11.58
C TYR A 528 22.89 -14.39 12.10
N SER A 529 22.48 -13.93 13.29
CA SER A 529 21.15 -14.25 13.82
C SER A 529 20.00 -13.67 12.98
N ALA A 530 20.21 -12.49 12.37
CA ALA A 530 19.24 -11.85 11.48
C ALA A 530 19.16 -12.57 10.12
N LEU A 531 20.30 -13.05 9.59
CA LEU A 531 20.36 -13.90 8.39
C LEU A 531 19.57 -15.20 8.60
N CYS A 532 19.83 -15.93 9.69
CA CYS A 532 19.15 -17.18 10.04
C CYS A 532 17.62 -17.01 10.08
N ALA A 533 17.14 -15.97 10.77
CA ALA A 533 15.72 -15.68 10.89
C ALA A 533 15.06 -15.33 9.55
N LEU A 534 15.78 -14.61 8.67
CA LEU A 534 15.28 -14.26 7.35
C LEU A 534 15.12 -15.50 6.47
N PHE A 535 16.14 -16.34 6.37
CA PHE A 535 16.10 -17.51 5.49
C PHE A 535 15.11 -18.57 5.98
N HIS A 536 14.94 -18.76 7.29
CA HIS A 536 13.86 -19.60 7.81
C HIS A 536 12.46 -19.06 7.50
N TYR A 537 12.24 -17.74 7.55
CA TYR A 537 10.96 -17.14 7.15
C TYR A 537 10.68 -17.36 5.65
N VAL A 538 11.68 -17.17 4.79
CA VAL A 538 11.54 -17.37 3.33
C VAL A 538 11.32 -18.85 2.97
N GLN A 539 12.01 -19.78 3.62
CA GLN A 539 11.78 -21.22 3.44
C GLN A 539 10.39 -21.66 3.91
N LYS A 540 9.94 -21.17 5.08
CA LYS A 540 8.69 -21.63 5.74
C LYS A 540 7.43 -20.97 5.20
N GLU A 541 7.41 -19.64 5.04
CA GLU A 541 6.21 -18.89 4.66
C GLU A 541 6.10 -18.67 3.15
N MET A 542 7.23 -18.50 2.44
CA MET A 542 7.24 -18.31 0.98
C MET A 542 7.49 -19.62 0.19
N GLY A 543 7.96 -20.69 0.84
CA GLY A 543 8.26 -21.97 0.19
C GLY A 543 9.44 -21.91 -0.79
N LEU A 544 10.36 -20.97 -0.60
CA LEU A 544 11.50 -20.72 -1.49
C LEU A 544 12.82 -21.19 -0.88
N ALA A 545 13.62 -21.87 -1.70
CA ALA A 545 15.03 -22.15 -1.44
C ALA A 545 15.92 -21.47 -2.50
N PHE A 546 17.21 -21.38 -2.18
CA PHE A 546 18.25 -20.81 -3.04
C PHE A 546 19.30 -21.90 -3.31
N ALA A 547 19.91 -21.88 -4.49
CA ALA A 547 21.00 -22.79 -4.82
C ALA A 547 22.25 -22.46 -3.99
N LYS A 548 23.11 -23.47 -3.74
CA LYS A 548 24.35 -23.29 -3.00
C LYS A 548 25.32 -22.37 -3.76
N GLY A 549 26.15 -21.62 -3.04
CA GLY A 549 27.21 -20.79 -3.62
C GLY A 549 26.74 -19.67 -4.58
N SER A 550 25.45 -19.29 -4.55
CA SER A 550 24.81 -18.54 -5.65
C SER A 550 24.14 -17.21 -5.27
N LEU A 551 24.08 -16.90 -3.97
CA LEU A 551 23.52 -15.68 -3.42
C LEU A 551 24.62 -14.61 -3.29
N HIS A 552 24.44 -13.45 -3.92
CA HIS A 552 25.34 -12.32 -3.69
C HIS A 552 25.09 -11.72 -2.29
N VAL A 553 26.06 -11.83 -1.39
CA VAL A 553 25.96 -11.34 0.00
C VAL A 553 26.96 -10.24 0.25
N GLU A 554 26.50 -9.14 0.84
CA GLU A 554 27.32 -7.95 1.08
C GLU A 554 27.21 -7.48 2.53
N CYS A 555 28.34 -7.28 3.21
CA CYS A 555 28.39 -6.65 4.53
C CYS A 555 28.58 -5.13 4.39
N LYS A 556 27.48 -4.38 4.28
CA LYS A 556 27.56 -2.91 4.19
C LYS A 556 27.89 -2.26 5.52
N GLN A 557 28.68 -1.19 5.46
CA GLN A 557 28.89 -0.25 6.56
C GLN A 557 28.26 1.11 6.17
N MET A 558 27.81 1.88 7.16
CA MET A 558 27.12 3.17 6.94
C MET A 558 28.10 4.34 6.77
N GLN A 559 29.23 4.10 6.10
CA GLN A 559 30.33 5.06 5.87
C GLN A 559 30.59 5.18 4.37
N GLY A 560 31.01 6.36 3.90
CA GLY A 560 31.26 6.63 2.47
C GLY A 560 30.03 7.11 1.67
N SER A 561 28.90 7.37 2.32
CA SER A 561 27.67 7.87 1.66
C SER A 561 26.99 8.98 2.46
N MET A 562 26.49 10.01 1.78
CA MET A 562 25.78 11.14 2.38
C MET A 562 24.47 10.68 3.06
N LEU A 563 24.30 11.04 4.33
CA LEU A 563 23.09 10.84 5.10
C LEU A 563 22.06 11.94 4.78
N ILE A 564 21.17 11.65 3.83
CA ILE A 564 19.99 12.48 3.55
C ILE A 564 18.91 12.20 4.60
N ASP A 565 18.32 13.24 5.19
CA ASP A 565 17.23 13.07 6.15
C ASP A 565 16.03 12.27 5.55
N PRO A 566 15.42 11.34 6.32
CA PRO A 566 14.27 10.54 5.90
C PRO A 566 13.04 11.27 5.35
N ARG A 567 12.82 12.55 5.67
CA ARG A 567 11.77 13.40 5.09
C ARG A 567 12.31 14.26 3.95
N ALA A 568 13.55 14.74 4.06
CA ALA A 568 14.18 15.61 3.07
C ALA A 568 14.02 15.11 1.62
N TRP A 569 14.21 13.82 1.34
CA TRP A 569 14.08 13.31 -0.04
C TRP A 569 12.63 13.34 -0.59
N GLN A 570 11.60 13.28 0.27
CA GLN A 570 10.20 13.57 -0.11
C GLN A 570 10.00 15.07 -0.29
N ASP A 571 10.52 15.87 0.66
CA ASP A 571 10.33 17.32 0.70
C ASP A 571 10.96 18.04 -0.52
N LEU A 572 12.09 17.49 -0.97
CA LEU A 572 12.82 17.83 -2.18
C LEU A 572 12.30 17.15 -3.44
N SER A 573 11.36 16.20 -3.37
CA SER A 573 10.98 15.35 -4.51
C SER A 573 12.19 14.72 -5.24
N LEU A 574 13.23 14.26 -4.51
CA LEU A 574 14.44 13.70 -5.15
C LEU A 574 14.10 12.49 -6.02
N VAL A 575 13.17 11.66 -5.55
CA VAL A 575 12.72 10.44 -6.22
C VAL A 575 11.20 10.31 -6.04
N SER A 576 10.49 9.91 -7.09
CA SER A 576 9.04 9.67 -7.02
C SER A 576 8.69 8.38 -6.25
N ASP A 577 7.56 8.44 -5.53
CA ASP A 577 7.02 7.33 -4.72
C ASP A 577 6.33 6.22 -5.54
N GLY A 578 6.14 6.43 -6.84
CA GLY A 578 5.96 5.37 -7.84
C GLY A 578 4.65 4.56 -7.75
N CYS A 579 3.57 5.07 -8.36
CA CYS A 579 2.43 4.22 -8.72
C CYS A 579 1.65 4.70 -9.97
N ASN A 580 1.50 6.01 -10.20
CA ASN A 580 0.71 6.55 -11.31
C ASN A 580 1.54 7.46 -12.25
N ASP A 581 2.39 6.89 -13.12
CA ASP A 581 2.94 7.65 -14.26
C ASP A 581 1.87 7.86 -15.36
N ASP A 582 0.95 6.90 -15.56
CA ASP A 582 0.13 6.79 -16.79
C ASP A 582 -1.39 7.07 -16.67
N SER A 583 -1.97 7.36 -15.49
CA SER A 583 -3.44 7.32 -15.33
C SER A 583 -4.14 8.38 -14.47
N SER A 584 -3.47 9.38 -13.89
CA SER A 584 -4.16 10.42 -13.11
C SER A 584 -3.53 11.81 -13.09
N GLY A 585 -3.87 12.64 -14.08
CA GLY A 585 -4.13 14.09 -13.92
C GLY A 585 -3.02 15.08 -13.50
N GLY A 586 -1.89 14.63 -12.96
CA GLY A 586 -0.84 15.53 -12.44
C GLY A 586 0.46 14.80 -12.17
N GLN A 587 1.35 14.76 -13.17
CA GLN A 587 2.69 14.18 -13.02
C GLN A 587 3.58 15.11 -12.17
N GLN A 588 3.87 14.70 -10.93
CA GLN A 588 4.89 15.35 -10.12
C GLN A 588 6.28 15.00 -10.66
N TRP A 589 7.05 16.03 -11.02
CA TRP A 589 8.43 15.88 -11.48
C TRP A 589 9.38 15.72 -10.29
N SER A 590 10.44 14.92 -10.49
CA SER A 590 11.45 14.60 -9.47
C SER A 590 12.85 14.72 -10.05
N LEU A 591 13.88 14.91 -9.19
CA LEU A 591 15.28 14.99 -9.64
C LEU A 591 15.68 13.74 -10.41
N PHE A 592 15.33 12.56 -9.90
CA PHE A 592 15.46 11.29 -10.60
C PHE A 592 14.86 11.33 -12.00
N ARG A 593 13.60 11.77 -12.18
CA ARG A 593 12.94 11.83 -13.50
C ARG A 593 13.57 12.87 -14.45
N ALA A 594 14.27 13.88 -13.94
CA ALA A 594 14.95 14.89 -14.78
C ALA A 594 16.33 14.44 -15.31
N ILE A 595 17.00 13.52 -14.61
CA ILE A 595 18.35 13.01 -14.98
C ILE A 595 18.26 11.61 -15.62
N ASN A 596 17.20 10.85 -15.34
CA ASN A 596 17.03 9.47 -15.76
C ASN A 596 16.69 9.32 -17.25
N HIS A 597 17.74 9.18 -18.06
CA HIS A 597 17.70 8.70 -19.43
C HIS A 597 18.13 7.21 -19.53
N THR A 598 18.24 6.49 -18.41
CA THR A 598 18.70 5.08 -18.38
C THR A 598 17.80 4.16 -19.21
N MET A 599 18.41 3.41 -20.12
CA MET A 599 17.70 2.51 -21.03
C MET A 599 17.41 1.16 -20.38
N THR A 600 18.27 0.73 -19.44
CA THR A 600 18.17 -0.56 -18.77
C THR A 600 17.54 -0.42 -17.37
N ARG A 601 16.97 -1.51 -16.86
CA ARG A 601 16.44 -1.52 -15.47
C ARG A 601 17.54 -1.53 -14.41
N MET A 602 18.72 -2.09 -14.70
CA MET A 602 19.83 -2.16 -13.75
C MET A 602 20.49 -0.78 -13.59
N GLY A 603 20.73 -0.05 -14.69
CA GLY A 603 21.16 1.35 -14.63
C GLY A 603 20.13 2.24 -13.94
N ARG A 604 18.84 2.01 -14.17
CA ARG A 604 17.76 2.73 -13.45
C ARG A 604 17.76 2.50 -11.93
N ARG A 605 18.00 1.25 -11.47
CA ARG A 605 18.17 0.90 -10.05
C ARG A 605 19.42 1.58 -9.47
N MET A 606 20.54 1.50 -10.18
CA MET A 606 21.82 2.12 -9.82
C MET A 606 21.70 3.65 -9.66
N LEU A 607 21.09 4.34 -10.65
CA LEU A 607 20.87 5.79 -10.60
C LEU A 607 19.97 6.20 -9.43
N ARG A 608 18.81 5.53 -9.25
CA ARG A 608 17.88 5.82 -8.14
C ARG A 608 18.59 5.71 -6.79
N ALA A 609 19.41 4.68 -6.63
CA ALA A 609 20.11 4.41 -5.38
C ALA A 609 21.26 5.38 -5.11
N ASN A 610 22.03 5.80 -6.13
CA ASN A 610 23.04 6.85 -5.98
C ASN A 610 22.41 8.20 -5.62
N ILE A 611 21.18 8.51 -6.05
CA ILE A 611 20.45 9.72 -5.64
C ILE A 611 20.04 9.67 -4.15
N LEU A 612 19.73 8.49 -3.62
CA LEU A 612 19.35 8.29 -2.21
C LEU A 612 20.57 8.09 -1.29
N GLN A 613 21.72 7.70 -1.87
CA GLN A 613 23.01 7.52 -1.20
C GLN A 613 24.17 8.13 -2.05
N PRO A 614 24.28 9.46 -2.15
CA PRO A 614 25.41 10.11 -2.83
C PRO A 614 26.75 9.72 -2.18
N SER A 615 27.85 9.68 -2.94
CA SER A 615 29.17 9.33 -2.38
C SER A 615 29.71 10.49 -1.53
N THR A 616 30.52 10.16 -0.52
CA THR A 616 31.38 11.13 0.17
C THR A 616 32.87 10.95 -0.15
N ASP A 617 33.24 9.87 -0.84
CA ASP A 617 34.58 9.68 -1.36
C ASP A 617 34.79 10.43 -2.69
N LEU A 618 35.83 11.26 -2.72
CA LEU A 618 36.22 12.03 -3.91
C LEU A 618 36.79 11.15 -5.03
N GLY A 619 37.40 10.01 -4.72
CA GLY A 619 37.99 9.10 -5.72
C GLY A 619 36.94 8.55 -6.69
N THR A 620 35.88 7.95 -6.14
CA THR A 620 34.71 7.46 -6.88
C THR A 620 33.98 8.56 -7.62
N ILE A 621 33.87 9.78 -7.05
CA ILE A 621 33.24 10.93 -7.71
C ILE A 621 34.04 11.37 -8.94
N TYR A 622 35.35 11.61 -8.79
CA TYR A 622 36.19 12.03 -9.92
C TYR A 622 36.33 10.92 -10.97
N ALA A 623 36.40 9.65 -10.58
CA ALA A 623 36.41 8.52 -11.53
C ALA A 623 35.15 8.47 -12.41
N ARG A 624 33.98 8.77 -11.85
CA ARG A 624 32.72 8.90 -12.60
C ARG A 624 32.71 10.13 -13.51
N GLN A 625 33.17 11.29 -13.01
CA GLN A 625 33.29 12.50 -13.84
C GLN A 625 34.24 12.30 -15.04
N THR A 626 35.39 11.66 -14.83
CA THR A 626 36.33 11.34 -15.93
C THR A 626 35.71 10.37 -16.93
N ALA A 627 34.95 9.36 -16.47
CA ALA A 627 34.24 8.45 -17.35
C ALA A 627 33.14 9.15 -18.18
N VAL A 628 32.41 10.12 -17.61
CA VAL A 628 31.46 10.96 -18.36
C VAL A 628 32.22 11.82 -19.39
N SER A 629 33.38 12.37 -19.06
CA SER A 629 34.21 13.12 -20.01
C SER A 629 34.70 12.25 -21.17
N ASP A 630 35.20 11.04 -20.90
CA ASP A 630 35.68 10.13 -21.94
C ASP A 630 34.55 9.66 -22.88
N ILE A 631 33.30 9.55 -22.37
CA ILE A 631 32.11 9.27 -23.19
C ILE A 631 31.74 10.47 -24.06
N LEU A 632 31.76 11.69 -23.50
CA LEU A 632 31.44 12.93 -24.23
C LEU A 632 32.49 13.26 -25.30
N ASP A 633 33.76 12.97 -25.06
CA ASP A 633 34.85 13.08 -26.05
C ASP A 633 34.67 12.11 -27.25
N ASN A 634 33.82 11.08 -27.16
CA ASN A 634 33.69 9.99 -28.12
C ASN A 634 32.23 9.75 -28.60
N GLU A 635 31.62 10.74 -29.27
CA GLU A 635 30.22 10.72 -29.75
C GLU A 635 29.80 9.42 -30.48
N GLU A 636 30.66 8.85 -31.33
CA GLU A 636 30.36 7.59 -32.03
C GLU A 636 30.10 6.43 -31.06
N SER A 637 30.85 6.35 -29.97
CA SER A 637 30.65 5.32 -28.95
C SER A 637 29.32 5.52 -28.22
N PHE A 638 29.00 6.78 -27.87
CA PHE A 638 27.76 7.16 -27.20
C PHE A 638 26.52 6.75 -28.02
N PHE A 639 26.48 7.05 -29.32
CA PHE A 639 25.34 6.67 -30.17
C PHE A 639 25.22 5.15 -30.36
N ARG A 640 26.34 4.44 -30.56
CA ARG A 640 26.35 2.97 -30.71
C ARG A 640 25.84 2.27 -29.43
N LEU A 641 26.36 2.66 -28.26
CA LEU A 641 25.95 2.10 -26.96
C LEU A 641 24.49 2.41 -26.65
N SER A 642 24.03 3.64 -26.91
CA SER A 642 22.63 4.06 -26.71
C SER A 642 21.64 3.29 -27.60
N ALA A 643 22.07 2.84 -28.78
CA ALA A 643 21.26 1.98 -29.64
C ALA A 643 21.24 0.50 -29.18
N MET A 644 22.31 0.01 -28.55
CA MET A 644 22.42 -1.38 -28.07
C MET A 644 21.69 -1.60 -26.73
N LEU A 645 21.86 -0.72 -25.75
CA LEU A 645 21.36 -0.92 -24.38
C LEU A 645 19.85 -1.20 -24.23
N PRO A 646 18.93 -0.60 -25.02
CA PRO A 646 17.50 -0.96 -24.98
C PRO A 646 17.22 -2.45 -25.29
N SER A 647 18.16 -3.15 -25.93
CA SER A 647 18.08 -4.58 -26.28
C SER A 647 18.51 -5.52 -25.14
N VAL A 648 19.02 -4.99 -24.02
CA VAL A 648 19.54 -5.76 -22.90
C VAL A 648 18.41 -6.09 -21.89
N PRO A 649 18.10 -7.37 -21.64
CA PRO A 649 17.07 -7.77 -20.69
C PRO A 649 17.54 -7.61 -19.24
N ASP A 650 16.61 -7.75 -18.29
CA ASP A 650 16.89 -7.55 -16.86
C ASP A 650 17.75 -8.67 -16.26
N ILE A 651 19.06 -8.43 -16.14
CA ILE A 651 20.07 -9.44 -15.77
C ILE A 651 19.84 -9.96 -14.35
N ASP A 652 19.62 -9.09 -13.36
CA ASP A 652 19.36 -9.51 -11.97
C ASP A 652 18.08 -10.37 -11.86
N ALA A 653 17.09 -10.12 -12.73
CA ALA A 653 15.88 -10.94 -12.80
C ALA A 653 16.13 -12.31 -13.45
N ALA A 654 17.00 -12.39 -14.46
CA ALA A 654 17.43 -13.66 -15.06
C ALA A 654 18.24 -14.51 -14.07
N ILE A 655 19.16 -13.90 -13.31
CA ILE A 655 19.89 -14.55 -12.21
C ILE A 655 18.91 -15.09 -11.17
N THR A 656 17.93 -14.29 -10.76
CA THR A 656 16.89 -14.66 -9.79
C THR A 656 16.05 -15.89 -10.22
N LEU A 657 15.94 -16.16 -11.53
CA LEU A 657 15.28 -17.37 -12.05
C LEU A 657 16.18 -18.63 -12.11
N LEU A 658 17.51 -18.47 -12.06
CA LEU A 658 18.46 -19.60 -11.92
C LEU A 658 18.67 -20.02 -10.46
N VAL A 659 18.82 -19.01 -9.61
CA VAL A 659 19.26 -19.09 -8.21
C VAL A 659 18.14 -19.66 -7.33
N ARG A 660 16.88 -19.42 -7.69
CA ARG A 660 15.72 -19.96 -6.96
C ARG A 660 15.41 -21.41 -7.29
N SER A 661 15.09 -22.16 -6.24
CA SER A 661 14.43 -23.45 -6.30
C SER A 661 13.15 -23.44 -5.45
N PRO A 662 11.96 -23.74 -6.01
CA PRO A 662 10.74 -23.86 -5.22
C PRO A 662 10.75 -25.16 -4.42
N LEU A 663 10.35 -25.11 -3.15
CA LEU A 663 10.27 -26.30 -2.28
C LEU A 663 9.00 -27.14 -2.51
N SER A 664 8.04 -26.64 -3.29
CA SER A 664 6.78 -27.31 -3.63
C SER A 664 6.77 -27.75 -5.11
N ALA A 665 6.04 -28.84 -5.38
CA ALA A 665 6.11 -29.63 -6.61
C ALA A 665 6.00 -28.85 -7.94
N THR A 666 6.70 -29.39 -8.94
CA THR A 666 6.91 -28.86 -10.30
C THR A 666 5.61 -28.46 -11.00
N THR A 667 5.28 -27.17 -10.89
CA THR A 667 4.17 -26.55 -11.61
C THR A 667 4.61 -26.23 -13.03
N LEU A 668 3.79 -26.54 -14.04
CA LEU A 668 4.08 -26.38 -15.47
C LEU A 668 4.57 -24.99 -15.93
N ARG A 669 4.34 -23.94 -15.13
CA ARG A 669 4.89 -22.60 -15.36
C ARG A 669 6.39 -22.52 -15.07
N GLN A 670 6.86 -23.22 -14.03
CA GLN A 670 8.26 -23.23 -13.58
C GLN A 670 9.16 -23.91 -14.62
N THR A 671 8.76 -25.07 -15.14
CA THR A 671 9.51 -25.81 -16.16
C THR A 671 9.71 -24.98 -17.44
N SER A 672 8.67 -24.27 -17.88
CA SER A 672 8.74 -23.32 -19.00
C SER A 672 9.63 -22.08 -18.73
N SER A 673 9.89 -21.78 -17.46
CA SER A 673 10.75 -20.67 -17.04
C SER A 673 12.24 -21.04 -17.10
N ALA A 674 12.61 -22.30 -16.90
CA ALA A 674 14.00 -22.76 -16.96
C ALA A 674 14.62 -22.56 -18.36
N ILE A 675 13.91 -22.97 -19.40
CA ILE A 675 14.29 -22.74 -20.81
C ILE A 675 14.41 -21.23 -21.07
N THR A 676 13.44 -20.45 -20.56
CA THR A 676 13.40 -19.00 -20.73
C THR A 676 14.59 -18.31 -20.07
N SER A 677 15.00 -18.72 -18.86
CA SER A 677 16.18 -18.15 -18.20
C SER A 677 17.45 -18.41 -19.01
N VAL A 678 17.70 -19.65 -19.45
CA VAL A 678 18.91 -19.98 -20.25
C VAL A 678 18.93 -19.23 -21.58
N LEU A 679 17.78 -19.07 -22.27
CA LEU A 679 17.68 -18.24 -23.47
C LEU A 679 17.96 -16.75 -23.18
N THR A 680 17.49 -16.19 -22.05
CA THR A 680 17.84 -14.81 -21.68
C THR A 680 19.31 -14.66 -21.35
N ILE A 681 19.95 -15.64 -20.70
CA ILE A 681 21.38 -15.60 -20.35
C ILE A 681 22.25 -15.71 -21.59
N LYS A 682 21.92 -16.60 -22.53
CA LYS A 682 22.55 -16.66 -23.86
C LYS A 682 22.56 -15.28 -24.51
N HIS A 683 21.40 -14.62 -24.57
CA HIS A 683 21.27 -13.28 -25.14
C HIS A 683 22.07 -12.23 -24.35
N ILE A 684 22.04 -12.24 -23.01
CA ILE A 684 22.85 -11.34 -22.16
C ILE A 684 24.34 -11.47 -22.46
N LEU A 685 24.87 -12.70 -22.50
CA LEU A 685 26.29 -12.95 -22.78
C LEU A 685 26.66 -12.55 -24.23
N GLN A 686 25.77 -12.80 -25.21
CA GLN A 686 25.96 -12.33 -26.59
C GLN A 686 25.96 -10.79 -26.69
N MET A 687 25.10 -10.09 -25.94
CA MET A 687 25.10 -8.62 -25.86
C MET A 687 26.35 -8.10 -25.15
N ALA A 688 26.82 -8.75 -24.08
CA ALA A 688 28.04 -8.36 -23.37
C ALA A 688 29.27 -8.39 -24.29
N GLY A 689 29.41 -9.44 -25.12
CA GLY A 689 30.47 -9.53 -26.13
C GLY A 689 30.34 -8.47 -27.24
N GLN A 690 29.13 -8.10 -27.65
CA GLN A 690 28.90 -7.03 -28.63
C GLN A 690 29.21 -5.63 -28.05
N LEU A 691 28.88 -5.39 -26.78
CA LEU A 691 29.23 -4.17 -26.06
C LEU A 691 30.76 -4.06 -25.92
N ALA A 692 31.45 -5.14 -25.53
CA ALA A 692 32.92 -5.19 -25.50
C ALA A 692 33.55 -4.85 -26.86
N ALA A 693 33.10 -5.51 -27.94
CA ALA A 693 33.60 -5.25 -29.30
C ALA A 693 33.32 -3.82 -29.80
N SER A 694 32.36 -3.11 -29.22
CA SER A 694 32.13 -1.68 -29.51
C SER A 694 33.21 -0.77 -28.90
N PHE A 695 33.86 -1.20 -27.81
CA PHE A 695 35.01 -0.52 -27.20
C PHE A 695 36.34 -0.93 -27.81
N ASP A 696 36.51 -2.15 -28.36
CA ASP A 696 37.78 -2.59 -28.99
C ASP A 696 38.22 -1.70 -30.17
N GLN A 697 37.28 -1.01 -30.83
CA GLN A 697 37.59 -0.01 -31.87
C GLN A 697 38.12 1.31 -31.28
N VAL A 698 37.83 1.60 -30.02
CA VAL A 698 38.35 2.73 -29.23
C VAL A 698 39.63 2.27 -28.54
N SER A 699 40.76 2.40 -29.24
CA SER A 699 42.07 1.95 -28.77
C SER A 699 42.35 2.38 -27.33
N SER A 700 42.69 1.42 -26.46
CA SER A 700 42.75 1.55 -24.99
C SER A 700 43.72 2.61 -24.43
N ALA A 701 44.48 3.28 -25.30
CA ALA A 701 45.34 4.41 -25.01
C ALA A 701 44.61 5.78 -25.05
N SER A 702 43.35 5.86 -25.49
CA SER A 702 42.57 7.11 -25.50
C SER A 702 41.70 7.33 -24.26
N LEU A 703 41.31 6.27 -23.55
CA LEU A 703 40.49 6.35 -22.34
C LEU A 703 41.36 6.77 -21.14
N ARG A 704 40.92 7.80 -20.41
CA ARG A 704 41.63 8.32 -19.21
C ARG A 704 41.11 7.67 -17.92
N SER A 705 39.85 7.27 -17.92
CA SER A 705 39.14 6.73 -16.75
C SER A 705 39.41 5.24 -16.53
N GLN A 706 40.03 4.94 -15.38
CA GLN A 706 40.24 3.56 -14.89
C GLN A 706 38.91 2.79 -14.79
N LEU A 707 37.82 3.49 -14.43
CA LEU A 707 36.47 2.92 -14.27
C LEU A 707 35.90 2.35 -15.58
N LEU A 708 36.06 3.03 -16.73
CA LEU A 708 35.61 2.47 -18.02
C LEU A 708 36.45 1.26 -18.42
N ILE A 709 37.76 1.30 -18.16
CA ILE A 709 38.67 0.17 -18.42
C ILE A 709 38.27 -1.06 -17.57
N GLU A 710 37.78 -0.86 -16.35
CA GLU A 710 37.27 -1.94 -15.49
C GLU A 710 35.92 -2.49 -15.95
N ILE A 711 34.99 -1.64 -16.42
CA ILE A 711 33.76 -2.08 -17.08
C ILE A 711 34.08 -2.94 -18.31
N ILE A 712 34.99 -2.48 -19.18
CA ILE A 712 35.41 -3.22 -20.38
C ILE A 712 36.06 -4.56 -19.98
N ARG A 713 36.91 -4.57 -18.95
CA ARG A 713 37.53 -5.80 -18.42
C ARG A 713 36.50 -6.80 -17.86
N ALA A 714 35.42 -6.32 -17.25
CA ALA A 714 34.34 -7.16 -16.76
C ALA A 714 33.46 -7.74 -17.90
N LEU A 715 33.41 -7.09 -19.06
CA LEU A 715 32.70 -7.57 -20.26
C LEU A 715 33.56 -8.49 -21.15
N THR A 716 34.89 -8.39 -21.07
CA THR A 716 35.88 -9.16 -21.86
C THR A 716 36.46 -10.38 -21.14
N ASP A 717 35.94 -10.76 -19.96
CA ASP A 717 36.37 -11.97 -19.23
C ASP A 717 36.14 -13.23 -20.11
N ASN A 718 37.21 -14.00 -20.37
CA ASN A 718 37.17 -15.22 -21.18
C ASN A 718 36.10 -16.23 -20.73
N ARG A 719 35.72 -16.22 -19.44
CA ARG A 719 34.63 -17.06 -18.90
C ARG A 719 33.28 -16.77 -19.57
N VAL A 720 33.07 -15.57 -20.14
CA VAL A 720 31.88 -15.20 -20.93
C VAL A 720 31.82 -16.04 -22.22
N SER A 721 32.93 -16.15 -22.95
CA SER A 721 33.04 -16.97 -24.15
C SER A 721 32.92 -18.47 -23.87
N ASP A 722 33.52 -18.96 -22.78
CA ASP A 722 33.44 -20.38 -22.39
C ASP A 722 31.99 -20.79 -22.09
N LEU A 723 31.25 -19.98 -21.30
CA LEU A 723 29.83 -20.21 -21.03
C LEU A 723 28.97 -20.11 -22.29
N LEU A 724 29.27 -19.19 -23.20
CA LEU A 724 28.59 -19.12 -24.50
C LEU A 724 28.78 -20.38 -25.32
N ALA A 725 29.99 -20.92 -25.39
CA ALA A 725 30.28 -22.17 -26.10
C ALA A 725 29.50 -23.36 -25.51
N CYS A 726 29.49 -23.52 -24.18
CA CYS A 726 28.70 -24.56 -23.51
C CYS A 726 27.18 -24.41 -23.74
N ILE A 727 26.67 -23.18 -23.83
CA ILE A 727 25.25 -22.94 -24.16
C ILE A 727 24.98 -23.24 -25.65
N HIS A 728 25.89 -22.88 -26.55
CA HIS A 728 25.78 -23.16 -27.98
C HIS A 728 25.89 -24.66 -28.30
N GLU A 729 26.59 -25.47 -27.49
CA GLU A 729 26.61 -26.93 -27.66
C GLU A 729 25.21 -27.55 -27.55
N VAL A 730 24.38 -27.05 -26.61
CA VAL A 730 23.06 -27.62 -26.29
C VAL A 730 21.90 -26.84 -26.92
N VAL A 731 22.00 -25.53 -27.10
CA VAL A 731 20.89 -24.64 -27.52
C VAL A 731 21.10 -24.14 -28.95
N ARG A 732 20.03 -24.13 -29.75
CA ARG A 732 20.08 -23.64 -31.15
C ARG A 732 20.40 -22.14 -31.21
N GLU A 733 21.06 -21.70 -32.28
CA GLU A 733 21.53 -20.32 -32.41
C GLU A 733 20.41 -19.32 -32.75
N ASP A 734 19.52 -19.65 -33.69
CA ASP A 734 18.53 -18.76 -34.33
C ASP A 734 17.40 -18.20 -33.44
N ILE A 735 17.40 -18.54 -32.15
CA ILE A 735 16.26 -18.32 -31.25
C ILE A 735 16.33 -16.93 -30.60
N SER A 736 15.94 -15.92 -31.38
CA SER A 736 15.67 -14.58 -30.86
C SER A 736 14.40 -14.55 -29.99
N LEU A 737 14.45 -13.77 -28.91
CA LEU A 737 13.33 -13.59 -27.97
C LEU A 737 12.21 -12.67 -28.52
N GLU A 738 12.47 -11.97 -29.63
CA GLU A 738 11.47 -11.15 -30.32
C GLU A 738 10.33 -12.02 -30.89
N ASN A 739 9.09 -11.63 -30.60
CA ASN A 739 7.92 -12.45 -30.94
C ASN A 739 6.77 -11.62 -31.51
N LYS A 740 6.56 -11.74 -32.83
CA LYS A 740 5.41 -11.15 -33.54
C LYS A 740 4.09 -11.93 -33.34
N SER A 741 4.12 -13.15 -32.78
CA SER A 741 2.92 -13.89 -32.38
C SER A 741 3.16 -14.91 -31.26
N ALA A 742 2.12 -15.19 -30.46
CA ALA A 742 2.18 -16.12 -29.33
C ALA A 742 2.41 -17.59 -29.73
N GLN A 743 1.95 -17.99 -30.92
CA GLN A 743 2.18 -19.34 -31.47
C GLN A 743 3.64 -19.56 -31.84
N MET A 744 4.26 -18.60 -32.54
CA MET A 744 5.68 -18.66 -32.91
C MET A 744 6.57 -18.76 -31.67
N SER A 745 6.24 -17.98 -30.63
CA SER A 745 6.91 -18.02 -29.33
C SER A 745 6.83 -19.38 -28.62
N ARG A 746 5.78 -20.18 -28.86
CA ARG A 746 5.61 -21.53 -28.29
C ARG A 746 6.43 -22.56 -29.05
N SER A 747 6.30 -22.59 -30.38
CA SER A 747 7.05 -23.54 -31.24
C SER A 747 8.57 -23.36 -31.06
N ARG A 748 9.08 -22.12 -31.14
CA ARG A 748 10.51 -21.80 -30.89
C ARG A 748 11.03 -22.30 -29.54
N ARG A 749 10.19 -22.34 -28.49
CA ARG A 749 10.57 -22.86 -27.17
C ARG A 749 10.59 -24.38 -27.09
N CYS A 750 9.73 -25.07 -27.83
CA CYS A 750 9.74 -26.54 -27.91
C CYS A 750 10.98 -27.04 -28.70
N HIS A 751 11.36 -26.28 -29.72
CA HIS A 751 12.54 -26.51 -30.56
C HIS A 751 13.81 -25.79 -30.03
N ALA A 752 13.91 -25.53 -28.72
CA ALA A 752 15.01 -24.73 -28.13
C ALA A 752 16.36 -25.44 -28.10
N VAL A 753 16.38 -26.70 -27.63
CA VAL A 753 17.57 -27.56 -27.58
C VAL A 753 17.88 -28.08 -28.99
N LYS A 754 19.15 -28.32 -29.31
CA LYS A 754 19.59 -28.98 -30.55
C LYS A 754 19.04 -30.41 -30.64
N ASP A 755 19.00 -30.95 -31.85
CA ASP A 755 18.46 -32.30 -32.09
C ASP A 755 19.57 -33.33 -31.88
N GLY A 756 19.23 -34.51 -31.36
CA GLY A 756 20.19 -35.53 -30.94
C GLY A 756 20.71 -35.40 -29.50
N VAL A 757 20.28 -34.38 -28.74
CA VAL A 757 20.65 -34.23 -27.31
C VAL A 757 19.84 -35.18 -26.41
N ASP A 758 18.56 -35.40 -26.72
CA ASP A 758 17.70 -36.40 -26.06
C ASP A 758 16.72 -36.99 -27.10
N GLY A 759 16.85 -38.30 -27.36
CA GLY A 759 15.97 -38.99 -28.32
C GLY A 759 14.50 -39.02 -27.90
N PHE A 760 14.18 -38.95 -26.60
CA PHE A 760 12.78 -38.86 -26.14
C PHE A 760 12.20 -37.47 -26.40
N LEU A 761 13.01 -36.42 -26.28
CA LEU A 761 12.61 -35.05 -26.62
C LEU A 761 12.32 -34.92 -28.12
N ASP A 762 13.15 -35.53 -28.98
CA ASP A 762 12.96 -35.47 -30.44
C ASP A 762 11.76 -36.31 -30.92
N VAL A 763 11.47 -37.46 -30.31
CA VAL A 763 10.20 -38.18 -30.51
C VAL A 763 9.01 -37.33 -30.08
N SER A 764 9.10 -36.65 -28.94
CA SER A 764 8.03 -35.77 -28.43
C SER A 764 7.79 -34.56 -29.35
N ARG A 765 8.85 -34.00 -29.95
CA ARG A 765 8.79 -32.93 -30.96
C ARG A 765 8.09 -33.41 -32.24
N ALA A 766 8.45 -34.57 -32.77
CA ALA A 766 7.79 -35.14 -33.94
C ALA A 766 6.27 -35.37 -33.71
N ILE A 767 5.87 -35.73 -32.48
CA ILE A 767 4.46 -35.81 -32.08
C ILE A 767 3.83 -34.40 -32.01
N PHE A 768 4.51 -33.40 -31.44
CA PHE A 768 4.02 -32.03 -31.37
C PHE A 768 3.79 -31.41 -32.76
N ASP A 769 4.75 -31.57 -33.67
CA ASP A 769 4.64 -31.05 -35.04
C ASP A 769 3.50 -31.77 -35.79
N LYS A 770 3.41 -33.10 -35.68
CA LYS A 770 2.28 -33.87 -36.24
C LYS A 770 0.93 -33.40 -35.71
N VAL A 771 0.76 -33.24 -34.39
CA VAL A 771 -0.52 -32.77 -33.80
C VAL A 771 -0.80 -31.30 -34.16
N THR A 772 0.24 -30.51 -34.45
CA THR A 772 0.07 -29.14 -34.96
C THR A 772 -0.39 -29.13 -36.42
N HIS A 773 0.07 -30.07 -37.26
CA HIS A 773 -0.47 -30.30 -38.60
C HIS A 773 -1.92 -30.82 -38.54
N GLU A 774 -2.23 -31.83 -37.70
CA GLU A 774 -3.61 -32.31 -37.48
C GLU A 774 -4.60 -31.17 -37.13
N VAL A 775 -4.15 -30.11 -36.45
CA VAL A 775 -4.96 -28.90 -36.15
C VAL A 775 -5.13 -27.96 -37.36
N VAL A 776 -4.15 -27.87 -38.26
CA VAL A 776 -4.27 -27.08 -39.51
C VAL A 776 -5.18 -27.80 -40.49
N ASP A 777 -4.96 -29.09 -40.71
CA ASP A 777 -5.74 -29.94 -41.62
C ASP A 777 -7.23 -29.91 -41.27
N LEU A 778 -7.57 -30.01 -39.98
CA LEU A 778 -8.94 -29.89 -39.47
C LEU A 778 -9.57 -28.51 -39.76
N VAL A 779 -8.78 -27.43 -39.69
CA VAL A 779 -9.26 -26.07 -39.94
C VAL A 779 -9.46 -25.81 -41.43
N GLU A 780 -8.61 -26.39 -42.29
CA GLU A 780 -8.79 -26.35 -43.75
C GLU A 780 -10.00 -27.19 -44.18
N GLN A 781 -10.23 -28.36 -43.57
CA GLN A 781 -11.44 -29.16 -43.79
C GLN A 781 -12.70 -28.34 -43.50
N TYR A 782 -12.87 -27.80 -42.29
CA TYR A 782 -14.04 -26.98 -41.95
C TYR A 782 -14.14 -25.71 -42.80
N SER A 783 -13.02 -25.13 -43.24
CA SER A 783 -13.01 -23.98 -44.16
C SER A 783 -13.54 -24.36 -45.55
N SER A 784 -13.26 -25.58 -46.02
CA SER A 784 -13.79 -26.11 -47.29
C SER A 784 -15.27 -26.51 -47.21
N GLU A 785 -15.69 -27.14 -46.11
CA GLU A 785 -17.07 -27.57 -45.88
C GLU A 785 -18.03 -26.40 -45.72
N ALA A 786 -17.63 -25.35 -44.98
CA ALA A 786 -18.43 -24.14 -44.79
C ALA A 786 -18.26 -23.10 -45.92
N GLN A 787 -17.29 -23.28 -46.83
CA GLN A 787 -16.87 -22.30 -47.85
C GLN A 787 -16.45 -20.91 -47.29
N ILE A 788 -16.15 -20.81 -46.00
CA ILE A 788 -15.73 -19.59 -45.30
C ILE A 788 -14.22 -19.64 -45.06
N PRO A 789 -13.46 -18.54 -45.24
CA PRO A 789 -12.06 -18.46 -44.82
C PRO A 789 -11.93 -18.43 -43.28
N ILE A 790 -11.85 -19.61 -42.66
CA ILE A 790 -11.64 -19.80 -41.23
C ILE A 790 -10.14 -19.73 -40.91
N LYS A 791 -9.75 -19.06 -39.82
CA LYS A 791 -8.36 -19.00 -39.35
C LYS A 791 -8.19 -19.45 -37.92
N ALA A 792 -7.23 -20.35 -37.69
CA ALA A 792 -6.82 -20.76 -36.35
C ALA A 792 -6.03 -19.64 -35.65
N ILE A 793 -6.37 -19.34 -34.40
CA ILE A 793 -5.62 -18.43 -33.53
C ILE A 793 -5.38 -19.09 -32.18
N TYR A 794 -4.11 -19.24 -31.81
CA TYR A 794 -3.70 -19.73 -30.49
C TYR A 794 -3.84 -18.66 -29.40
N LYS A 795 -4.51 -19.00 -28.29
CA LYS A 795 -4.60 -18.17 -27.07
C LYS A 795 -4.07 -18.97 -25.86
N PRO A 796 -3.13 -18.44 -25.05
CA PRO A 796 -2.48 -19.20 -23.97
C PRO A 796 -3.41 -19.80 -22.89
N SER A 797 -4.61 -19.25 -22.71
CA SER A 797 -5.58 -19.71 -21.69
C SER A 797 -6.57 -20.77 -22.18
N THR A 798 -6.66 -21.01 -23.49
CA THR A 798 -7.73 -21.84 -24.10
C THR A 798 -7.26 -22.73 -25.24
N GLY A 799 -6.00 -22.62 -25.67
CA GLY A 799 -5.50 -23.33 -26.85
C GLY A 799 -5.83 -22.64 -28.18
N TYR A 800 -5.83 -23.42 -29.26
CA TYR A 800 -6.26 -23.01 -30.59
C TYR A 800 -7.77 -22.82 -30.65
N ILE A 801 -8.21 -21.72 -31.27
CA ILE A 801 -9.60 -21.35 -31.49
C ILE A 801 -9.78 -20.98 -32.95
N MET A 802 -10.89 -21.40 -33.57
CA MET A 802 -11.25 -21.02 -34.94
C MET A 802 -11.85 -19.62 -34.96
N THR A 803 -11.55 -18.84 -36.00
CA THR A 803 -12.03 -17.47 -36.15
C THR A 803 -12.51 -17.19 -37.58
N ALA A 804 -13.64 -16.50 -37.70
CA ALA A 804 -14.25 -16.12 -38.98
C ALA A 804 -14.80 -14.68 -38.88
N ARG A 805 -15.08 -14.05 -40.04
CA ARG A 805 -15.89 -12.81 -40.08
C ARG A 805 -17.32 -13.10 -39.67
N ARG A 806 -17.99 -12.15 -39.04
CA ARG A 806 -19.37 -12.32 -38.59
C ARG A 806 -20.32 -12.53 -39.77
N ASP A 807 -20.25 -11.63 -40.75
CA ASP A 807 -21.18 -11.56 -41.88
C ASP A 807 -21.33 -12.94 -42.56
N LEU A 808 -20.21 -13.61 -42.82
CA LEU A 808 -20.15 -14.94 -43.43
C LEU A 808 -20.54 -16.07 -42.47
N PHE A 809 -20.21 -15.96 -41.17
CA PHE A 809 -20.52 -16.98 -40.18
C PHE A 809 -22.04 -17.11 -39.93
N ASP A 810 -22.74 -15.97 -39.93
CA ASP A 810 -24.20 -15.93 -39.75
C ASP A 810 -24.93 -16.50 -41.01
N GLU A 811 -24.29 -16.58 -42.18
CA GLU A 811 -24.84 -17.18 -43.42
C GLU A 811 -24.73 -18.72 -43.50
N ALA A 812 -23.69 -19.35 -42.93
CA ALA A 812 -23.42 -20.78 -43.13
C ALA A 812 -24.24 -21.76 -42.26
N GLY A 813 -24.93 -21.30 -41.20
CA GLY A 813 -25.96 -22.08 -40.49
C GLY A 813 -25.53 -23.39 -39.81
N PHE A 814 -24.24 -23.61 -39.54
CA PHE A 814 -23.73 -24.87 -38.96
C PHE A 814 -24.03 -25.05 -37.46
N GLY A 815 -24.42 -26.27 -37.06
CA GLY A 815 -24.94 -26.58 -35.73
C GLY A 815 -23.95 -27.17 -34.69
N GLU A 816 -22.74 -27.58 -35.07
CA GLU A 816 -21.81 -28.30 -34.17
C GLU A 816 -20.77 -27.40 -33.45
N PHE A 817 -20.86 -26.08 -33.63
CA PHE A 817 -19.91 -25.14 -33.01
C PHE A 817 -20.23 -24.87 -31.53
N THR A 818 -19.22 -25.01 -30.69
CA THR A 818 -19.28 -24.75 -29.25
C THR A 818 -18.52 -23.48 -28.88
N ASN A 819 -18.84 -22.91 -27.71
CA ASN A 819 -18.11 -21.79 -27.10
C ASN A 819 -17.97 -20.56 -28.01
N ILE A 820 -19.05 -20.24 -28.74
CA ILE A 820 -19.12 -19.14 -29.71
C ILE A 820 -19.07 -17.79 -28.96
N ALA A 821 -18.08 -16.96 -29.28
CA ALA A 821 -17.92 -15.62 -28.73
C ALA A 821 -17.69 -14.59 -29.85
N VAL A 822 -18.56 -13.57 -29.91
CA VAL A 822 -18.50 -12.49 -30.92
C VAL A 822 -17.70 -11.29 -30.40
N LYS A 823 -16.76 -10.78 -31.19
CA LYS A 823 -15.97 -9.57 -30.89
C LYS A 823 -15.94 -8.62 -32.10
N LYS A 824 -16.70 -7.52 -32.02
CA LYS A 824 -16.89 -6.55 -33.12
C LYS A 824 -17.33 -7.24 -34.41
N ASN A 825 -16.45 -7.43 -35.39
CA ASN A 825 -16.73 -8.13 -36.66
C ASN A 825 -15.98 -9.48 -36.82
N MET A 826 -15.54 -10.10 -35.73
CA MET A 826 -14.98 -11.46 -35.75
C MET A 826 -15.72 -12.35 -34.76
N VAL A 827 -16.08 -13.55 -35.19
CA VAL A 827 -16.64 -14.62 -34.35
C VAL A 827 -15.50 -15.59 -34.04
N THR A 828 -15.39 -16.03 -32.78
CA THR A 828 -14.40 -17.04 -32.37
C THR A 828 -15.09 -18.22 -31.71
N PHE A 829 -14.83 -19.44 -32.17
CA PHE A 829 -15.57 -20.65 -31.83
C PHE A 829 -14.67 -21.90 -31.78
N THR A 830 -15.17 -23.02 -31.24
CA THR A 830 -14.42 -24.27 -31.10
C THR A 830 -15.28 -25.50 -31.41
N THR A 831 -14.70 -26.56 -31.97
CA THR A 831 -15.34 -27.88 -32.12
C THR A 831 -14.86 -28.85 -31.05
N LEU A 832 -15.63 -29.91 -30.80
CA LEU A 832 -15.23 -30.97 -29.86
C LEU A 832 -13.90 -31.63 -30.26
N GLU A 833 -13.67 -31.78 -31.57
CA GLU A 833 -12.46 -32.33 -32.17
C GLU A 833 -11.24 -31.43 -31.89
N LEU A 834 -11.39 -30.12 -32.11
CA LEU A 834 -10.36 -29.13 -31.78
C LEU A 834 -10.05 -29.10 -30.27
N VAL A 835 -11.03 -29.38 -29.40
CA VAL A 835 -10.81 -29.53 -27.95
C VAL A 835 -10.02 -30.82 -27.63
N LYS A 836 -10.30 -31.95 -28.29
CA LYS A 836 -9.47 -33.18 -28.16
C LYS A 836 -8.01 -32.91 -28.57
N LEU A 837 -7.80 -32.28 -29.73
CA LEU A 837 -6.47 -31.93 -30.23
C LEU A 837 -5.76 -30.92 -29.30
N ASN A 838 -6.45 -29.89 -28.81
CA ASN A 838 -5.90 -28.96 -27.82
C ASN A 838 -5.44 -29.66 -26.53
N ASN A 839 -6.21 -30.63 -26.02
CA ASN A 839 -5.83 -31.40 -24.84
C ASN A 839 -4.60 -32.28 -25.10
N ARG A 840 -4.53 -32.95 -26.26
CA ARG A 840 -3.37 -33.74 -26.72
C ARG A 840 -2.11 -32.86 -26.84
N LEU A 841 -2.23 -31.73 -27.52
CA LEU A 841 -1.17 -30.74 -27.76
C LEU A 841 -0.74 -30.02 -26.47
N ALA A 842 -1.63 -29.88 -25.49
CA ALA A 842 -1.27 -29.46 -24.14
C ALA A 842 -0.38 -30.52 -23.47
N SER A 843 -0.82 -31.79 -23.42
CA SER A 843 -0.08 -32.90 -22.83
C SER A 843 1.34 -33.03 -23.41
N VAL A 844 1.47 -33.08 -24.74
CA VAL A 844 2.77 -33.21 -25.42
C VAL A 844 3.71 -32.04 -25.09
N VAL A 845 3.20 -30.82 -24.91
CA VAL A 845 4.05 -29.69 -24.51
C VAL A 845 4.40 -29.72 -23.01
N THR A 846 3.58 -30.34 -22.15
CA THR A 846 4.03 -30.60 -20.77
C THR A 846 5.18 -31.60 -20.71
N GLU A 847 5.12 -32.63 -21.55
CA GLU A 847 6.16 -33.65 -21.71
C GLU A 847 7.45 -33.05 -22.31
N ILE A 848 7.36 -32.31 -23.41
CA ILE A 848 8.48 -31.56 -23.99
C ILE A 848 9.14 -30.64 -22.96
N ASN A 849 8.37 -29.87 -22.19
CA ASN A 849 8.94 -28.97 -21.17
C ASN A 849 9.69 -29.74 -20.07
N LEU A 850 9.19 -30.91 -19.64
CA LEU A 850 9.84 -31.76 -18.62
C LEU A 850 11.12 -32.42 -19.14
N LEU A 851 11.12 -32.91 -20.38
CA LEU A 851 12.32 -33.47 -21.03
C LEU A 851 13.36 -32.38 -21.30
N THR A 852 12.92 -31.21 -21.77
CA THR A 852 13.81 -30.06 -22.02
C THR A 852 14.44 -29.54 -20.72
N GLU A 853 13.71 -29.51 -19.59
CA GLU A 853 14.29 -29.14 -18.30
C GLU A 853 15.37 -30.14 -17.85
N ARG A 854 15.17 -31.45 -18.04
CA ARG A 854 16.20 -32.47 -17.77
C ARG A 854 17.45 -32.28 -18.65
N ALA A 855 17.28 -32.06 -19.95
CA ALA A 855 18.38 -31.85 -20.89
C ALA A 855 19.18 -30.57 -20.57
N ILE A 856 18.52 -29.54 -20.01
CA ILE A 856 19.13 -28.24 -19.70
C ILE A 856 19.71 -28.17 -18.27
N GLU A 857 19.37 -29.07 -17.34
CA GLU A 857 19.81 -28.93 -15.93
C GLU A 857 21.34 -29.00 -15.77
N ASN A 858 22.05 -29.79 -16.59
CA ASN A 858 23.53 -29.78 -16.63
C ASN A 858 24.07 -28.38 -16.97
N VAL A 859 23.50 -27.72 -17.99
CA VAL A 859 23.86 -26.35 -18.39
C VAL A 859 23.50 -25.36 -17.29
N ARG A 860 22.36 -25.55 -16.59
CA ARG A 860 21.99 -24.72 -15.43
C ARG A 860 22.95 -24.88 -14.26
N SER A 861 23.53 -26.07 -14.02
CA SER A 861 24.60 -26.22 -13.02
C SER A 861 25.81 -25.37 -13.41
N VAL A 862 26.38 -25.57 -14.61
CA VAL A 862 27.57 -24.84 -15.08
C VAL A 862 27.39 -23.31 -15.04
N ILE A 863 26.18 -22.82 -15.32
CA ILE A 863 25.87 -21.38 -15.19
C ILE A 863 25.72 -20.94 -13.72
N ARG A 864 25.13 -21.75 -12.83
CA ARG A 864 25.08 -21.45 -11.38
C ARG A 864 26.48 -21.40 -10.78
N ASP A 865 27.34 -22.35 -11.13
CA ASP A 865 28.73 -22.45 -10.68
C ASP A 865 29.58 -21.23 -11.13
N ASN A 866 29.11 -20.49 -12.15
CA ASN A 866 29.71 -19.25 -12.64
C ASN A 866 28.85 -17.99 -12.43
N VAL A 867 27.81 -18.03 -11.57
CA VAL A 867 26.85 -16.92 -11.42
C VAL A 867 27.48 -15.60 -10.97
N VAL A 868 28.64 -15.66 -10.32
CA VAL A 868 29.48 -14.49 -9.95
C VAL A 868 29.72 -13.58 -11.16
N LEU A 869 30.00 -14.16 -12.34
CA LEU A 869 30.24 -13.43 -13.58
C LEU A 869 28.99 -12.66 -14.03
N LEU A 870 27.80 -13.26 -13.88
CA LEU A 870 26.53 -12.60 -14.23
C LEU A 870 26.25 -11.40 -13.31
N TYR A 871 26.56 -11.49 -12.01
CA TYR A 871 26.46 -10.34 -11.10
C TYR A 871 27.44 -9.22 -11.51
N ARG A 872 28.70 -9.53 -11.82
CA ARG A 872 29.70 -8.55 -12.29
C ARG A 872 29.27 -7.87 -13.59
N VAL A 873 28.75 -8.62 -14.57
CA VAL A 873 28.24 -8.07 -15.84
C VAL A 873 26.97 -7.21 -15.61
N SER A 874 26.08 -7.61 -14.69
CA SER A 874 24.91 -6.80 -14.29
C SER A 874 25.33 -5.44 -13.73
N GLU A 875 26.35 -5.41 -12.88
CA GLU A 875 26.88 -4.18 -12.28
C GLU A 875 27.63 -3.31 -13.29
N ALA A 876 28.48 -3.91 -14.14
CA ALA A 876 29.22 -3.20 -15.17
C ALA A 876 28.27 -2.52 -16.17
N ILE A 877 27.23 -3.22 -16.64
CA ILE A 877 26.22 -2.65 -17.55
C ILE A 877 25.35 -1.60 -16.83
N GLY A 878 24.97 -1.84 -15.57
CA GLY A 878 24.21 -0.86 -14.79
C GLY A 878 24.99 0.43 -14.51
N LEU A 879 26.30 0.34 -14.28
CA LEU A 879 27.18 1.49 -14.10
C LEU A 879 27.39 2.24 -15.43
N LEU A 880 27.57 1.53 -16.54
CA LEU A 880 27.71 2.10 -17.88
C LEU A 880 26.44 2.86 -18.33
N ASP A 881 25.25 2.28 -18.15
CA ASP A 881 23.97 2.91 -18.48
C ASP A 881 23.67 4.14 -17.60
N MET A 882 24.14 4.15 -16.34
CA MET A 882 24.08 5.34 -15.50
C MET A 882 25.01 6.46 -16.00
N LEU A 883 26.24 6.13 -16.42
CA LEU A 883 27.20 7.11 -16.95
C LEU A 883 26.76 7.67 -18.31
N LEU A 884 26.21 6.83 -19.19
CA LEU A 884 25.59 7.25 -20.45
C LEU A 884 24.36 8.14 -20.20
N SER A 885 23.57 7.87 -19.17
CA SER A 885 22.47 8.75 -18.75
C SER A 885 22.96 10.14 -18.31
N PHE A 886 24.15 10.25 -17.70
CA PHE A 886 24.76 11.55 -17.38
C PHE A 886 25.30 12.24 -18.63
N ALA A 887 26.02 11.52 -19.50
CA ALA A 887 26.49 12.07 -20.77
C ALA A 887 25.32 12.61 -21.62
N GLN A 888 24.23 11.84 -21.75
CA GLN A 888 23.01 12.26 -22.45
C GLN A 888 22.38 13.51 -21.82
N HIS A 889 22.37 13.63 -20.49
CA HIS A 889 21.92 14.84 -19.80
C HIS A 889 22.80 16.05 -20.15
N CYS A 890 24.12 15.87 -20.21
CA CYS A 890 25.08 16.91 -20.64
C CYS A 890 24.97 17.28 -22.13
N THR A 891 24.51 16.37 -23.00
CA THR A 891 24.20 16.68 -24.41
C THR A 891 22.87 17.43 -24.54
N MET A 892 21.90 17.18 -23.65
CA MET A 892 20.60 17.86 -23.65
C MET A 892 20.64 19.24 -22.97
N PHE A 893 21.45 19.43 -21.94
CA PHE A 893 21.56 20.64 -21.13
C PHE A 893 23.03 20.99 -20.93
N GLU A 894 23.39 22.27 -21.06
CA GLU A 894 24.81 22.68 -20.96
C GLU A 894 25.26 22.51 -19.50
N CYS A 895 25.94 21.40 -19.21
CA CYS A 895 26.39 21.01 -17.88
C CYS A 895 27.91 21.04 -17.80
N VAL A 896 28.43 21.47 -16.65
CA VAL A 896 29.86 21.63 -16.38
C VAL A 896 30.26 20.71 -15.22
N ALA A 897 31.46 20.12 -15.31
CA ALA A 897 32.04 19.30 -14.26
C ALA A 897 32.27 20.13 -12.98
N PRO A 898 31.65 19.79 -11.82
CA PRO A 898 31.83 20.53 -10.58
C PRO A 898 33.15 20.16 -9.88
N ALA A 899 33.94 21.16 -9.51
CA ALA A 899 35.20 20.99 -8.78
C ALA A 899 34.99 21.11 -7.26
N PHE A 900 35.53 20.18 -6.47
CA PHE A 900 35.33 20.22 -5.00
C PHE A 900 36.30 21.18 -4.30
N SER A 901 35.78 22.00 -3.37
CA SER A 901 36.55 22.91 -2.52
C SER A 901 35.80 23.20 -1.20
N ASP A 902 36.39 23.93 -0.26
CA ASP A 902 35.74 24.24 1.04
C ASP A 902 34.54 25.22 0.94
N CYS A 903 34.21 25.72 -0.25
CA CYS A 903 33.20 26.76 -0.48
C CYS A 903 32.16 26.33 -1.53
N ILE A 904 30.95 26.88 -1.43
CA ILE A 904 29.95 26.80 -2.51
C ILE A 904 30.11 28.04 -3.39
N ARG A 905 30.39 27.83 -4.68
CA ARG A 905 30.41 28.88 -5.72
C ARG A 905 29.81 28.35 -7.01
N ILE A 906 28.55 28.69 -7.27
CA ILE A 906 27.82 28.36 -8.49
C ILE A 906 27.60 29.66 -9.26
N VAL A 907 28.03 29.71 -10.52
CA VAL A 907 27.81 30.86 -11.41
C VAL A 907 26.78 30.49 -12.47
N ASP A 908 25.73 31.29 -12.57
CA ASP A 908 24.61 31.13 -13.50
C ASP A 908 24.04 29.70 -13.51
N GLY A 909 23.84 29.13 -12.31
CA GLY A 909 23.23 27.82 -12.16
C GLY A 909 21.76 27.82 -12.54
N ARG A 910 21.29 26.75 -13.16
CA ARG A 910 19.88 26.49 -13.48
C ARG A 910 19.30 25.42 -12.55
N HIS A 911 17.96 25.31 -12.51
CA HIS A 911 17.26 24.32 -11.67
C HIS A 911 16.90 23.08 -12.51
N PRO A 912 17.60 21.93 -12.34
CA PRO A 912 17.55 20.79 -13.28
C PRO A 912 16.13 20.30 -13.62
N VAL A 913 15.25 20.22 -12.62
CA VAL A 913 13.88 19.70 -12.80
C VAL A 913 12.98 20.67 -13.55
N LEU A 914 13.26 21.97 -13.53
CA LEU A 914 12.50 22.95 -14.32
C LEU A 914 13.04 23.02 -15.76
N GLU A 915 14.36 22.88 -15.93
CA GLU A 915 15.00 22.84 -17.25
C GLU A 915 14.52 21.64 -18.07
N ALA A 916 14.29 20.49 -17.41
CA ALA A 916 13.66 19.30 -17.98
C ALA A 916 12.15 19.43 -18.27
N ILE A 917 11.45 20.41 -17.69
CA ILE A 917 10.04 20.73 -17.99
C ILE A 917 9.95 21.68 -19.18
N GLY A 918 10.84 22.67 -19.27
CA GLY A 918 10.96 23.58 -20.41
C GLY A 918 12.11 24.56 -20.23
N LYS A 919 13.02 24.61 -21.22
CA LYS A 919 14.24 25.43 -21.17
C LYS A 919 13.95 26.92 -21.00
N ASP A 920 12.98 27.43 -21.74
CA ASP A 920 12.60 28.85 -21.79
C ASP A 920 11.97 29.37 -20.48
N ALA A 921 11.76 28.50 -19.48
CA ALA A 921 11.15 28.83 -18.19
C ALA A 921 12.16 29.17 -17.07
N VAL A 922 13.47 28.95 -17.28
CA VAL A 922 14.44 28.86 -16.19
C VAL A 922 15.38 30.06 -16.11
N VAL A 923 15.10 30.95 -15.16
CA VAL A 923 16.04 32.04 -14.79
C VAL A 923 17.25 31.45 -14.07
N SER A 924 18.45 31.69 -14.58
CA SER A 924 19.70 31.29 -13.95
C SER A 924 20.01 32.15 -12.72
N ASN A 925 20.59 31.51 -11.71
CA ASN A 925 20.87 32.08 -10.40
C ASN A 925 22.28 31.68 -9.92
N SER A 926 23.02 32.66 -9.41
CA SER A 926 24.33 32.42 -8.80
C SER A 926 24.20 32.19 -7.29
N VAL A 927 25.12 31.40 -6.73
CA VAL A 927 25.15 31.00 -5.32
C VAL A 927 26.57 31.13 -4.79
N SER A 928 26.73 31.76 -3.62
CA SER A 928 28.03 31.92 -2.96
C SER A 928 27.91 31.75 -1.45
N SER A 929 28.60 30.76 -0.88
CA SER A 929 28.83 30.63 0.56
C SER A 929 30.30 30.26 0.78
N THR A 930 30.95 31.00 1.69
CA THR A 930 32.38 30.89 1.98
C THR A 930 32.61 30.42 3.40
N ALA A 931 33.86 30.08 3.73
CA ALA A 931 34.27 29.74 5.10
C ALA A 931 33.95 30.85 6.13
N ASP A 932 33.92 32.12 5.70
CA ASP A 932 33.47 33.25 6.52
C ASP A 932 31.93 33.35 6.57
N ALA A 933 31.26 33.29 5.42
CA ALA A 933 29.81 33.45 5.28
C ALA A 933 29.11 32.09 5.05
N ARG A 934 29.05 31.28 6.12
CA ARG A 934 28.45 29.93 6.11
C ARG A 934 26.92 29.94 6.23
N PHE A 935 26.37 30.97 6.86
CA PHE A 935 24.93 31.16 7.00
C PHE A 935 24.44 32.11 5.91
N THR A 936 23.47 31.69 5.10
CA THR A 936 22.88 32.49 4.02
C THR A 936 21.39 32.64 4.26
N LEU A 937 20.96 33.88 4.51
CA LEU A 937 19.55 34.22 4.71
C LEU A 937 18.93 34.68 3.39
N VAL A 938 17.88 33.99 2.96
CA VAL A 938 17.16 34.24 1.71
C VAL A 938 15.83 34.94 2.01
N SER A 939 15.71 36.17 1.56
CA SER A 939 14.51 37.00 1.70
C SER A 939 13.86 37.22 0.34
N GLY A 940 12.53 37.39 0.30
CA GLY A 940 11.82 37.63 -0.95
C GLY A 940 10.30 37.45 -0.81
N PRO A 941 9.52 38.03 -1.73
CA PRO A 941 8.07 37.89 -1.73
C PRO A 941 7.62 36.43 -1.93
N ASN A 942 6.35 36.16 -1.64
CA ASN A 942 5.71 34.94 -2.11
C ASN A 942 5.73 34.89 -3.64
N MET A 943 5.82 33.68 -4.19
CA MET A 943 6.03 33.43 -5.63
C MET A 943 7.34 33.99 -6.20
N GLY A 944 8.23 34.62 -5.41
CA GLY A 944 9.55 35.10 -5.84
C GLY A 944 10.61 34.00 -6.08
N GLY A 945 10.25 32.72 -6.00
CA GLY A 945 11.16 31.59 -6.25
C GLY A 945 11.99 31.10 -5.06
N LYS A 946 11.70 31.52 -3.81
CA LYS A 946 12.47 31.17 -2.60
C LYS A 946 12.77 29.67 -2.48
N SER A 947 11.73 28.85 -2.40
CA SER A 947 11.84 27.38 -2.27
C SER A 947 12.50 26.74 -3.48
N THR A 948 12.32 27.31 -4.69
CA THR A 948 12.99 26.87 -5.93
C THR A 948 14.50 27.09 -5.86
N TYR A 949 14.95 28.26 -5.39
CA TYR A 949 16.37 28.57 -5.19
C TYR A 949 17.01 27.63 -4.15
N LEU A 950 16.31 27.33 -3.06
CA LEU A 950 16.75 26.34 -2.07
C LEU A 950 16.86 24.92 -2.68
N ARG A 951 15.84 24.47 -3.43
CA ARG A 951 15.85 23.15 -4.11
C ARG A 951 16.96 23.04 -5.15
N GLN A 952 17.21 24.11 -5.91
CA GLN A 952 18.32 24.19 -6.87
C GLN A 952 19.66 23.88 -6.21
N ILE A 953 20.00 24.56 -5.10
CA ILE A 953 21.26 24.36 -4.37
C ILE A 953 21.44 22.89 -3.98
N VAL A 954 20.39 22.30 -3.39
CA VAL A 954 20.43 20.90 -2.94
C VAL A 954 20.58 19.93 -4.10
N TYR A 955 19.84 20.12 -5.19
CA TYR A 955 19.96 19.27 -6.38
C TYR A 955 21.36 19.32 -6.98
N MET A 956 21.99 20.50 -7.04
CA MET A 956 23.34 20.64 -7.60
C MET A 956 24.41 19.99 -6.72
N VAL A 957 24.29 20.05 -5.40
CA VAL A 957 25.15 19.31 -4.46
C VAL A 957 24.97 17.78 -4.63
N VAL A 958 23.72 17.31 -4.67
CA VAL A 958 23.40 15.88 -4.86
C VAL A 958 23.94 15.38 -6.21
N MET A 959 23.72 16.09 -7.32
CA MET A 959 24.24 15.74 -8.65
C MET A 959 25.77 15.64 -8.66
N ALA A 960 26.46 16.58 -8.02
CA ALA A 960 27.92 16.57 -7.94
C ALA A 960 28.45 15.37 -7.13
N GLN A 961 27.87 15.07 -5.95
CA GLN A 961 28.27 13.93 -5.12
C GLN A 961 27.87 12.55 -5.68
N ILE A 962 27.03 12.51 -6.71
CA ILE A 962 26.78 11.33 -7.54
C ILE A 962 27.90 11.13 -8.60
N GLY A 963 28.66 12.18 -8.93
CA GLY A 963 29.61 12.18 -10.05
C GLY A 963 29.00 12.61 -11.39
N SER A 964 27.83 13.26 -11.38
CA SER A 964 27.24 13.90 -12.56
C SER A 964 27.77 15.33 -12.72
N TYR A 965 27.70 15.87 -13.94
CA TYR A 965 27.94 17.29 -14.18
C TYR A 965 26.70 18.09 -13.77
N VAL A 966 26.84 19.41 -13.55
CA VAL A 966 25.74 20.28 -13.07
C VAL A 966 25.42 21.39 -14.08
N PRO A 967 24.13 21.78 -14.25
CA PRO A 967 23.75 22.83 -15.20
C PRO A 967 24.10 24.22 -14.62
N ALA A 968 25.33 24.66 -14.88
CA ALA A 968 25.89 25.94 -14.46
C ALA A 968 26.97 26.39 -15.45
N LYS A 969 27.29 27.68 -15.46
CA LYS A 969 28.41 28.22 -16.24
C LYS A 969 29.77 27.87 -15.63
N THR A 970 29.86 27.91 -14.30
CA THR A 970 30.94 27.28 -13.53
C THR A 970 30.39 26.84 -12.17
N ALA A 971 30.92 25.75 -11.61
CA ALA A 971 30.55 25.27 -10.29
C ALA A 971 31.76 24.78 -9.50
N SER A 972 31.91 25.28 -8.27
CA SER A 972 32.66 24.62 -7.22
C SER A 972 31.78 24.43 -5.99
N LEU A 973 31.92 23.28 -5.34
CA LEU A 973 31.01 22.81 -4.30
C LEU A 973 31.79 22.19 -3.14
N LYS A 974 31.24 22.30 -1.94
CA LYS A 974 31.74 21.60 -0.76
C LYS A 974 31.21 20.17 -0.72
N MET A 975 32.03 19.24 -0.23
CA MET A 975 31.62 17.86 0.06
C MET A 975 30.86 17.84 1.39
N PHE A 976 29.66 17.25 1.41
CA PHE A 976 28.80 17.15 2.58
C PHE A 976 28.49 15.68 2.94
N ASP A 977 28.65 15.34 4.22
CA ASP A 977 28.32 14.03 4.78
C ASP A 977 26.83 13.92 5.16
N LYS A 978 26.14 15.05 5.37
CA LYS A 978 24.75 15.10 5.84
C LYS A 978 23.94 16.15 5.08
N LEU A 979 22.70 15.82 4.75
CA LEU A 979 21.73 16.73 4.13
C LEU A 979 20.46 16.79 4.97
N PHE A 980 20.26 17.93 5.64
CA PHE A 980 19.05 18.23 6.40
C PHE A 980 18.21 19.23 5.62
N VAL A 981 16.98 18.86 5.26
CA VAL A 981 16.03 19.76 4.59
C VAL A 981 14.69 19.73 5.28
N ARG A 982 14.15 20.91 5.56
CA ARG A 982 12.77 21.15 6.00
C ARG A 982 12.11 22.11 5.01
N MET A 983 11.22 21.60 4.16
CA MET A 983 10.42 22.39 3.21
C MET A 983 8.96 22.34 3.63
N ASN A 984 8.22 23.44 3.48
CA ASN A 984 6.82 23.46 3.92
C ASN A 984 5.86 22.98 2.81
N ASN A 985 5.92 21.68 2.50
CA ASN A 985 4.94 21.03 1.62
C ASN A 985 3.59 20.80 2.36
N SER A 986 2.51 20.68 1.58
CA SER A 986 1.12 20.72 2.06
C SER A 986 0.73 19.63 3.07
N ASP A 987 -0.15 19.99 3.99
CA ASP A 987 -0.50 19.20 5.18
C ASP A 987 -0.94 17.75 4.91
N SER A 988 -0.24 16.81 5.55
CA SER A 988 -0.64 15.41 5.63
C SER A 988 -1.63 15.19 6.77
N LEU A 989 -2.92 15.37 6.52
CA LEU A 989 -4.03 15.13 7.47
C LEU A 989 -3.99 13.74 8.13
N ALA A 990 -3.28 12.76 7.55
CA ALA A 990 -3.09 11.42 8.09
C ALA A 990 -2.23 11.36 9.38
N SER A 991 -1.66 12.47 9.85
CA SER A 991 -0.75 12.53 10.99
C SER A 991 -1.33 13.39 12.13
N SER A 992 -1.60 12.74 13.27
CA SER A 992 -2.27 13.33 14.46
C SER A 992 -1.40 14.30 15.28
N GLU A 993 -0.35 14.87 14.70
CA GLU A 993 0.55 15.85 15.32
C GLU A 993 0.43 17.18 14.56
N SER A 994 0.28 18.30 15.29
CA SER A 994 0.15 19.63 14.66
C SER A 994 1.38 20.02 13.83
N THR A 995 1.18 20.90 12.86
CA THR A 995 2.23 21.43 11.97
C THR A 995 3.39 22.04 12.76
N PHE A 996 3.10 22.88 13.76
CA PHE A 996 4.11 23.48 14.61
C PHE A 996 4.86 22.48 15.48
N VAL A 997 4.19 21.49 16.10
CA VAL A 997 4.87 20.45 16.90
C VAL A 997 5.82 19.63 16.03
N ARG A 998 5.44 19.36 14.78
CA ARG A 998 6.27 18.67 13.79
C ARG A 998 7.46 19.53 13.34
N GLU A 999 7.23 20.81 13.07
CA GLU A 999 8.26 21.80 12.75
C GLU A 999 9.31 21.90 13.87
N MET A 1000 8.88 21.97 15.13
CA MET A 1000 9.78 21.97 16.30
C MET A 1000 10.50 20.63 16.49
N HIS A 1001 9.85 19.49 16.19
CA HIS A 1001 10.50 18.19 16.24
C HIS A 1001 11.63 18.06 15.21
N ASP A 1002 11.38 18.51 13.98
CA ASP A 1002 12.35 18.40 12.88
C ASP A 1002 13.54 19.32 13.13
N LEU A 1003 13.32 20.54 13.65
CA LEU A 1003 14.39 21.40 14.15
C LEU A 1003 15.18 20.76 15.29
N ALA A 1004 14.52 20.13 16.27
CA ALA A 1004 15.21 19.46 17.37
C ALA A 1004 16.09 18.31 16.88
N PHE A 1005 15.66 17.57 15.85
CA PHE A 1005 16.46 16.54 15.21
C PHE A 1005 17.68 17.12 14.49
N ILE A 1006 17.49 18.19 13.69
CA ILE A 1006 18.57 18.89 12.98
C ILE A 1006 19.59 19.44 14.00
N LEU A 1007 19.13 20.18 15.00
CA LEU A 1007 19.97 20.83 16.02
C LEU A 1007 20.73 19.84 16.93
N GLN A 1008 20.31 18.58 17.00
CA GLN A 1008 21.03 17.50 17.69
C GLN A 1008 22.02 16.75 16.78
N SER A 1009 22.01 17.00 15.47
CA SER A 1009 22.64 16.11 14.48
C SER A 1009 23.59 16.81 13.49
N TYR A 1010 23.63 18.15 13.42
CA TYR A 1010 24.51 18.88 12.50
C TYR A 1010 25.99 18.86 12.91
N ASP A 1011 26.84 19.14 11.93
CA ASP A 1011 28.29 19.31 12.05
C ASP A 1011 28.82 20.22 10.92
N GLN A 1012 30.14 20.41 10.87
CA GLN A 1012 30.81 21.22 9.85
C GLN A 1012 30.65 20.66 8.42
N HIS A 1013 30.26 19.39 8.25
CA HIS A 1013 30.05 18.71 6.96
C HIS A 1013 28.56 18.53 6.63
N SER A 1014 27.69 19.25 7.35
CA SER A 1014 26.25 19.26 7.12
C SER A 1014 25.83 20.42 6.21
N LEU A 1015 24.95 20.13 5.25
CA LEU A 1015 24.16 21.11 4.53
C LEU A 1015 22.77 21.18 5.16
N VAL A 1016 22.39 22.34 5.68
CA VAL A 1016 21.10 22.58 6.33
C VAL A 1016 20.28 23.56 5.50
N VAL A 1017 19.05 23.17 5.14
CA VAL A 1017 18.15 23.96 4.30
C VAL A 1017 16.77 24.05 4.96
N ILE A 1018 16.32 25.26 5.28
CA ILE A 1018 15.10 25.51 6.04
C ILE A 1018 14.23 26.53 5.30
N ASP A 1019 12.99 26.17 4.98
CA ASP A 1019 12.03 27.03 4.28
C ASP A 1019 10.94 27.57 5.24
N GLU A 1020 10.84 28.90 5.35
CA GLU A 1020 9.80 29.66 6.07
C GLU A 1020 9.60 29.30 7.57
N LEU A 1021 10.70 29.19 8.33
CA LEU A 1021 10.71 28.89 9.77
C LEU A 1021 9.88 29.87 10.62
N GLY A 1022 9.05 29.34 11.50
CA GLY A 1022 8.28 30.06 12.51
C GLY A 1022 6.87 30.45 12.06
N ARG A 1023 6.43 30.00 10.89
CA ARG A 1023 5.14 30.38 10.27
C ARG A 1023 3.90 29.77 10.92
N SER A 1024 4.06 28.67 11.68
CA SER A 1024 2.95 27.87 12.22
C SER A 1024 2.45 28.31 13.61
N THR A 1025 2.87 29.48 14.11
CA THR A 1025 2.47 30.04 15.43
C THR A 1025 2.31 31.57 15.36
N ALA A 1026 2.01 32.23 16.49
CA ALA A 1026 1.96 33.69 16.60
C ALA A 1026 3.26 34.35 16.10
N THR A 1027 3.15 35.47 15.39
CA THR A 1027 4.28 36.10 14.69
C THR A 1027 5.46 36.42 15.59
N ASP A 1028 5.20 36.86 16.82
CA ASP A 1028 6.25 37.28 17.76
C ASP A 1028 6.99 36.08 18.36
N GLU A 1029 6.28 34.99 18.67
CA GLU A 1029 6.89 33.72 19.09
C GLU A 1029 7.67 33.08 17.95
N GLY A 1030 7.09 33.02 16.75
CA GLY A 1030 7.73 32.50 15.54
C GLY A 1030 9.00 33.28 15.19
N ARG A 1031 8.96 34.61 15.28
CA ARG A 1031 10.12 35.52 15.12
C ARG A 1031 11.17 35.29 16.19
N ALA A 1032 10.79 35.12 17.47
CA ALA A 1032 11.72 34.88 18.57
C ALA A 1032 12.43 33.52 18.44
N ILE A 1033 11.69 32.45 18.10
CA ILE A 1033 12.24 31.11 17.87
C ILE A 1033 13.16 31.13 16.64
N CYS A 1034 12.70 31.71 15.52
CA CYS A 1034 13.49 31.84 14.29
C CYS A 1034 14.79 32.62 14.56
N ARG A 1035 14.74 33.71 15.34
CA ARG A 1035 15.93 34.46 15.75
C ARG A 1035 16.90 33.59 16.57
N ALA A 1036 16.42 32.90 17.60
CA ALA A 1036 17.28 32.08 18.47
C ALA A 1036 17.95 30.93 17.70
N VAL A 1037 17.24 30.30 16.76
CA VAL A 1037 17.78 29.26 15.87
C VAL A 1037 18.86 29.83 14.94
N CYS A 1038 18.63 30.98 14.33
CA CYS A 1038 19.64 31.64 13.48
C CYS A 1038 20.87 32.10 14.29
N GLU A 1039 20.67 32.68 15.48
CA GLU A 1039 21.78 33.08 16.37
C GLU A 1039 22.60 31.88 16.85
N LYS A 1040 21.99 30.71 17.06
CA LYS A 1040 22.71 29.45 17.34
C LYS A 1040 23.56 28.99 16.14
N PHE A 1041 23.00 28.96 14.93
CA PHE A 1041 23.76 28.59 13.72
C PHE A 1041 24.91 29.57 13.40
N ILE A 1042 24.76 30.86 13.74
CA ILE A 1042 25.79 31.89 13.54
C ILE A 1042 26.85 31.89 14.65
N GLY A 1043 26.46 31.61 15.91
CA GLY A 1043 27.35 31.69 17.08
C GLY A 1043 28.34 30.53 17.21
N ASP A 1044 28.02 29.35 16.70
CA ASP A 1044 28.86 28.16 16.79
C ASP A 1044 30.05 28.17 15.81
N ALA A 1045 31.00 29.09 16.01
CA ALA A 1045 32.17 29.24 15.12
C ALA A 1045 32.96 27.94 14.87
N GLN A 1046 32.96 27.01 15.84
CA GLN A 1046 33.61 25.69 15.77
C GLN A 1046 32.71 24.52 15.31
N GLN A 1047 31.39 24.71 15.15
CA GLN A 1047 30.47 23.66 14.66
C GLN A 1047 29.62 24.09 13.44
N GLY A 1048 29.83 25.31 12.94
CA GLY A 1048 29.01 25.92 11.90
C GLY A 1048 28.93 25.12 10.60
N ALA A 1049 27.78 24.47 10.42
CA ALA A 1049 27.30 23.89 9.17
C ALA A 1049 27.16 24.97 8.07
N THR A 1050 27.00 24.54 6.81
CA THR A 1050 26.54 25.45 5.74
C THR A 1050 25.02 25.50 5.78
N VAL A 1051 24.46 26.70 5.98
CA VAL A 1051 23.01 26.88 6.24
C VAL A 1051 22.39 27.83 5.22
N PHE A 1052 21.29 27.41 4.59
CA PHE A 1052 20.42 28.28 3.79
C PHE A 1052 19.03 28.32 4.42
N LEU A 1053 18.60 29.50 4.88
CA LEU A 1053 17.31 29.68 5.54
C LEU A 1053 16.49 30.76 4.83
N THR A 1054 15.24 30.47 4.45
CA THR A 1054 14.32 31.52 3.97
C THR A 1054 13.50 32.09 5.12
N THR A 1055 13.21 33.39 5.06
CA THR A 1055 12.36 34.04 6.06
C THR A 1055 11.47 35.12 5.46
N HIS A 1056 10.31 35.34 6.09
CA HIS A 1056 9.45 36.50 5.89
C HIS A 1056 9.72 37.63 6.89
N PHE A 1057 10.49 37.37 7.94
CA PHE A 1057 10.81 38.37 8.98
C PHE A 1057 11.89 39.33 8.47
N LEU A 1058 11.49 40.39 7.77
CA LEU A 1058 12.39 41.38 7.17
C LEU A 1058 13.35 42.02 8.20
N ASP A 1059 12.85 42.33 9.40
CA ASP A 1059 13.64 42.85 10.52
C ASP A 1059 14.78 41.91 10.92
N LEU A 1060 14.51 40.59 10.94
CA LEU A 1060 15.51 39.56 11.25
C LEU A 1060 16.57 39.51 10.14
N ALA A 1061 16.18 39.74 8.89
CA ALA A 1061 17.10 39.88 7.75
C ALA A 1061 17.88 41.21 7.72
N LEU A 1062 17.40 42.25 8.43
CA LEU A 1062 18.13 43.50 8.63
C LEU A 1062 19.11 43.41 9.80
N VAL A 1063 18.72 42.77 10.91
CA VAL A 1063 19.56 42.61 12.12
C VAL A 1063 20.68 41.59 11.88
N LEU A 1064 20.36 40.37 11.42
CA LEU A 1064 21.38 39.33 11.25
C LEU A 1064 22.33 39.63 10.08
N GLY A 1065 21.85 40.35 9.06
CA GLY A 1065 22.67 40.81 7.92
C GLY A 1065 23.78 41.82 8.28
N GLN A 1066 23.86 42.28 9.53
CA GLN A 1066 25.00 43.06 10.04
C GLN A 1066 26.15 42.16 10.56
N SER A 1067 25.91 40.87 10.78
CA SER A 1067 26.92 39.94 11.26
C SER A 1067 27.83 39.43 10.14
N LYS A 1068 29.14 39.35 10.41
CA LYS A 1068 30.15 38.95 9.41
C LYS A 1068 29.96 37.55 8.82
N HIS A 1069 29.21 36.68 9.51
CA HIS A 1069 29.00 35.29 9.13
C HIS A 1069 27.67 35.02 8.40
N CYS A 1070 26.84 36.06 8.22
CA CYS A 1070 25.55 36.00 7.55
C CYS A 1070 25.59 36.69 6.17
N ALA A 1071 25.51 35.94 5.08
CA ALA A 1071 25.21 36.48 3.77
C ALA A 1071 23.70 36.77 3.65
N ARG A 1072 23.31 37.91 3.04
CA ARG A 1072 21.90 38.23 2.74
C ARG A 1072 21.63 38.19 1.24
N VAL A 1073 20.71 37.33 0.83
CA VAL A 1073 20.21 37.21 -0.54
C VAL A 1073 18.75 37.69 -0.59
N THR A 1074 18.43 38.45 -1.64
CA THR A 1074 17.11 39.00 -1.90
C THR A 1074 16.63 38.52 -3.27
N LEU A 1075 15.47 37.86 -3.34
CA LEU A 1075 14.84 37.46 -4.60
C LEU A 1075 13.89 38.56 -5.10
N SER A 1076 14.01 38.92 -6.38
CA SER A 1076 13.39 40.11 -6.96
C SER A 1076 12.10 39.85 -7.76
N SER A 1077 11.20 40.84 -7.75
CA SER A 1077 9.95 40.89 -8.52
C SER A 1077 9.73 42.31 -9.06
N SER A 1078 9.11 42.46 -10.24
CA SER A 1078 8.81 43.75 -10.84
C SER A 1078 7.33 43.93 -11.16
N THR A 1079 6.77 45.06 -10.76
CA THR A 1079 5.49 45.58 -11.27
C THR A 1079 5.74 46.32 -12.58
N SER A 1080 5.14 45.86 -13.69
CA SER A 1080 5.09 46.66 -14.92
C SER A 1080 3.72 47.33 -15.04
N ALA A 1081 3.75 48.67 -15.13
CA ALA A 1081 2.60 49.50 -15.40
C ALA A 1081 2.69 49.99 -16.85
N LEU A 1082 1.64 49.78 -17.64
CA LEU A 1082 1.53 50.28 -19.02
C LEU A 1082 1.23 51.79 -19.00
N ALA A 1083 2.24 52.58 -18.69
CA ALA A 1083 2.21 54.03 -18.84
C ALA A 1083 2.46 54.40 -20.31
N GLY A 1084 1.50 55.07 -20.95
CA GLY A 1084 1.68 55.59 -22.30
C GLY A 1084 2.63 56.79 -22.31
N GLY A 1085 3.88 56.58 -22.71
CA GLY A 1085 4.90 57.62 -22.85
C GLY A 1085 6.06 57.15 -23.73
N SER A 1086 6.53 58.01 -24.62
CA SER A 1086 7.53 57.67 -25.63
C SER A 1086 8.97 57.88 -25.16
N GLY A 1087 9.83 56.87 -25.32
CA GLY A 1087 11.29 57.07 -25.27
C GLY A 1087 12.11 55.83 -24.93
N GLN A 1088 13.05 55.51 -25.83
CA GLN A 1088 14.13 54.51 -25.70
C GLN A 1088 13.72 53.03 -25.62
N GLU A 1089 14.22 52.27 -26.59
CA GLU A 1089 14.21 50.81 -26.62
C GLU A 1089 15.52 50.32 -25.97
N ASP A 1090 15.42 49.52 -24.90
CA ASP A 1090 16.52 48.74 -24.32
C ASP A 1090 16.15 47.25 -24.39
N GLU A 1091 17.05 46.42 -24.91
CA GLU A 1091 16.79 45.00 -25.23
C GLU A 1091 16.66 44.13 -23.97
N TYR A 1092 15.44 43.64 -23.67
CA TYR A 1092 15.21 42.57 -22.68
C TYR A 1092 14.09 41.61 -23.10
N GLU A 1093 14.34 40.80 -24.14
CA GLU A 1093 13.53 39.60 -24.39
C GLU A 1093 13.87 38.51 -23.36
N ASN A 1094 12.93 38.19 -22.47
CA ASN A 1094 12.67 36.88 -21.83
C ASN A 1094 11.70 37.04 -20.63
N GLU A 1095 10.43 37.37 -20.88
CA GLU A 1095 9.37 37.40 -19.85
C GLU A 1095 8.31 36.31 -20.11
N MET A 1096 8.06 35.45 -19.13
CA MET A 1096 7.12 34.32 -19.27
C MET A 1096 5.69 34.72 -18.87
N VAL A 1097 4.78 34.77 -19.85
CA VAL A 1097 3.38 35.23 -19.65
C VAL A 1097 2.42 34.06 -19.36
N LEU A 1098 2.01 33.93 -18.10
CA LEU A 1098 0.92 33.04 -17.69
C LEU A 1098 -0.42 33.79 -17.63
N GLY A 1099 -1.38 33.38 -18.47
CA GLY A 1099 -2.77 33.84 -18.41
C GLY A 1099 -3.32 34.47 -19.70
N LYS A 1100 -3.88 33.64 -20.59
CA LYS A 1100 -4.80 34.10 -21.65
C LYS A 1100 -6.25 33.98 -21.17
N SER A 1101 -6.72 34.97 -20.42
CA SER A 1101 -8.13 35.20 -20.13
C SER A 1101 -8.63 36.43 -20.88
N SER A 1102 -9.53 36.24 -21.85
CA SER A 1102 -10.07 37.33 -22.68
C SER A 1102 -11.19 38.09 -21.98
N LEU A 1103 -10.83 39.09 -21.18
CA LEU A 1103 -11.76 40.12 -20.69
C LEU A 1103 -11.24 41.53 -20.99
N SER A 1104 -12.15 42.50 -20.90
CA SER A 1104 -12.07 43.81 -21.56
C SER A 1104 -11.16 44.83 -20.88
N SER A 1105 -10.83 45.86 -21.66
CA SER A 1105 -10.03 47.03 -21.33
C SER A 1105 -10.37 47.68 -19.97
N SER A 1106 -9.51 47.42 -18.98
CA SER A 1106 -9.31 48.26 -17.80
C SER A 1106 -7.83 48.18 -17.41
N SER A 1107 -7.31 49.21 -16.75
CA SER A 1107 -5.86 49.38 -16.52
C SER A 1107 -5.34 48.52 -15.36
N SER A 1108 -5.21 47.20 -15.58
CA SER A 1108 -4.65 46.25 -14.61
C SER A 1108 -3.13 46.19 -14.69
N SER A 1109 -2.42 46.65 -13.66
CA SER A 1109 -0.97 46.44 -13.50
C SER A 1109 -0.66 44.97 -13.25
N ARG A 1110 0.25 44.38 -14.03
CA ARG A 1110 0.65 42.97 -13.86
C ARG A 1110 1.92 42.85 -13.03
N LEU A 1111 1.90 41.92 -12.08
CA LEU A 1111 3.04 41.57 -11.23
C LEU A 1111 3.81 40.42 -11.87
N HIS A 1112 5.08 40.64 -12.17
CA HIS A 1112 5.98 39.65 -12.76
C HIS A 1112 7.07 39.27 -11.76
N GLY A 1113 7.21 37.98 -11.47
CA GLY A 1113 8.37 37.46 -10.75
C GLY A 1113 9.59 37.51 -11.66
N ARG A 1114 10.69 38.13 -11.23
CA ARG A 1114 11.95 38.11 -11.99
C ARG A 1114 12.79 36.86 -11.68
N PHE A 1115 12.46 36.14 -10.60
CA PHE A 1115 13.11 34.90 -10.13
C PHE A 1115 14.64 34.99 -9.99
N LYS A 1116 15.19 36.21 -9.97
CA LYS A 1116 16.63 36.49 -9.96
C LYS A 1116 17.06 36.93 -8.56
N ALA A 1117 17.99 36.17 -7.99
CA ALA A 1117 18.63 36.42 -6.71
C ALA A 1117 19.65 37.55 -6.84
N THR A 1118 19.62 38.48 -5.90
CA THR A 1118 20.56 39.60 -5.78
C THR A 1118 21.10 39.67 -4.36
N ILE A 1119 22.41 39.86 -4.22
CA ILE A 1119 23.04 39.96 -2.90
C ILE A 1119 22.78 41.36 -2.33
N GLY A 1120 22.32 41.44 -1.08
CA GLY A 1120 22.19 42.69 -0.32
C GLY A 1120 21.06 43.65 -0.72
N ALA A 1121 20.35 43.45 -1.83
CA ALA A 1121 19.33 44.39 -2.32
C ALA A 1121 18.18 44.63 -1.31
N GLN A 1122 17.60 45.82 -1.32
CA GLN A 1122 16.38 46.14 -0.56
C GLN A 1122 15.16 45.43 -1.16
N LEU A 1123 14.28 44.94 -0.27
CA LEU A 1123 12.97 44.42 -0.63
C LEU A 1123 11.96 45.57 -0.74
N ASP A 1124 10.91 45.37 -1.53
CA ASP A 1124 9.73 46.25 -1.53
C ASP A 1124 8.83 45.88 -0.34
N PRO A 1125 8.69 46.74 0.69
CA PRO A 1125 7.92 46.40 1.88
C PRO A 1125 6.41 46.29 1.60
N MET A 1126 5.90 46.95 0.55
CA MET A 1126 4.47 46.95 0.22
C MET A 1126 4.07 45.91 -0.84
N TYR A 1127 4.93 44.92 -1.15
CA TYR A 1127 4.63 43.89 -2.16
C TYR A 1127 3.23 43.26 -1.99
N GLY A 1128 2.87 42.87 -0.76
CA GLY A 1128 1.57 42.23 -0.48
C GLY A 1128 0.36 43.13 -0.76
N ILE A 1129 0.50 44.43 -0.48
CA ILE A 1129 -0.55 45.43 -0.74
C ILE A 1129 -0.69 45.69 -2.25
N ARG A 1130 0.42 45.71 -3.01
CA ARG A 1130 0.36 45.80 -4.47
C ARG A 1130 -0.17 44.54 -5.13
N LEU A 1131 0.05 43.36 -4.54
CA LEU A 1131 -0.57 42.11 -4.96
C LEU A 1131 -2.10 42.17 -4.76
N ALA A 1132 -2.56 42.60 -3.59
CA ALA A 1132 -3.99 42.85 -3.32
C ALA A 1132 -4.63 43.81 -4.34
N GLU A 1133 -3.93 44.90 -4.68
CA GLU A 1133 -4.34 45.87 -5.70
C GLU A 1133 -4.45 45.24 -7.10
N SER A 1134 -3.46 44.44 -7.51
CA SER A 1134 -3.48 43.72 -8.80
C SER A 1134 -4.58 42.65 -8.90
N MET A 1135 -5.02 42.10 -7.77
CA MET A 1135 -6.08 41.09 -7.67
C MET A 1135 -7.49 41.70 -7.56
N GLY A 1136 -7.61 43.03 -7.60
CA GLY A 1136 -8.91 43.71 -7.60
C GLY A 1136 -9.58 43.85 -6.23
N ILE A 1137 -8.83 43.79 -5.12
CA ILE A 1137 -9.38 44.11 -3.80
C ILE A 1137 -9.86 45.58 -3.77
N PRO A 1138 -11.01 45.90 -3.13
CA PRO A 1138 -11.54 47.27 -3.10
C PRO A 1138 -10.54 48.31 -2.61
N GLN A 1139 -10.40 49.41 -3.34
CA GLN A 1139 -9.45 50.50 -3.03
C GLN A 1139 -9.65 51.12 -1.65
N SER A 1140 -10.87 51.12 -1.09
CA SER A 1140 -11.11 51.52 0.31
C SER A 1140 -10.30 50.68 1.30
N ILE A 1141 -10.30 49.35 1.12
CA ILE A 1141 -9.54 48.40 1.96
C ILE A 1141 -8.03 48.57 1.74
N ILE A 1142 -7.61 48.83 0.50
CA ILE A 1142 -6.20 49.08 0.16
C ILE A 1142 -5.69 50.37 0.81
N CYS A 1143 -6.49 51.45 0.82
CA CYS A 1143 -6.16 52.69 1.52
C CYS A 1143 -6.00 52.46 3.04
N THR A 1144 -6.93 51.75 3.67
CA THR A 1144 -6.81 51.42 5.11
C THR A 1144 -5.61 50.50 5.39
N ALA A 1145 -5.34 49.51 4.53
CA ALA A 1145 -4.18 48.63 4.66
C ALA A 1145 -2.84 49.36 4.49
N ARG A 1146 -2.79 50.39 3.64
CA ARG A 1146 -1.63 51.31 3.53
C ARG A 1146 -1.45 52.11 4.82
N GLN A 1147 -2.52 52.74 5.33
CA GLN A 1147 -2.48 53.50 6.58
C GLN A 1147 -1.99 52.66 7.76
N VAL A 1148 -2.52 51.45 7.95
CA VAL A 1148 -2.09 50.54 9.03
C VAL A 1148 -0.65 50.03 8.82
N ALA A 1149 -0.18 49.89 7.58
CA ALA A 1149 1.22 49.56 7.32
C ALA A 1149 2.15 50.74 7.63
N ASP A 1150 1.78 51.96 7.23
CA ASP A 1150 2.53 53.19 7.49
C ASP A 1150 2.53 53.58 8.99
N GLU A 1151 1.61 53.03 9.80
CA GLU A 1151 1.60 53.10 11.28
C GLU A 1151 2.52 52.06 11.97
N HIS A 1152 3.00 51.04 11.24
CA HIS A 1152 3.75 49.89 11.76
C HIS A 1152 5.20 49.76 11.23
N ILE A 1153 5.62 50.62 10.28
CA ILE A 1153 6.96 50.63 9.63
C ILE A 1153 7.87 51.70 10.25
#